data_AF-A0A936RCV2-F1
#
_entry.id   AF-A0A936RCV2-F1
#
_cell.length_a   1.000
_cell.length_b   1.000
_cell.length_c   1.000
_cell.angle_alpha   90.00
_cell.angle_beta   90.00
_cell.angle_gamma   90.00
#
_symmetry.space_group_name_H-M   'P 1'
#
loop_
_entity.id
_entity.type
_entity.pdbx_description
1 polymer ?
#
loop_
_entity_poly.entity_id
_entity_poly.type
_entity_poly.pdbx_seq_one_letter_code
_entity_poly.pdbx_strand_id
1 'polypeptide(L)'
;MKISLLKQIKSNCLIVCALLTAMNTTAQSLAVNTTGVTAHSSAILDVSSVNKGILIPRVSLTGINDVATIAAPATSLLVYNTNAAITGGSGLGYYFYNGTQWVKIMDTDTPATGWRLTGNAGTSAGTNFIGTTDNVGLVFKVNGFQSGIMDVSNLNTGFGERSLIANTTGTNNTAFGYRSLFSNTTGFDNTAMGYRSLYNNSTGYYNIAMGSDALLANTTGHENVAIGIKALTANTTGNGNTATGTFSLFSNSTGSSNTGFGNATLFTNTTGNDNTALGNIALYANTTGQWNTAIGSNALSGNTTGSENTATGLAALGSNTTGANNTANGTNALLINSTGSFNVAMGWNAMHDNTTGNGNTAVGASALYINTTGVVNSAFGISSMRNNTTGSYNTALGANTLIYNTTGNYNTAVGLSALGTNTTGINNTALGSSSLYNNTTGSSNTAMGSSALRNNTTGYSNTATGLDALYLNTTGYKNIAYGDSALYLNTTGFTNIAVGVKALYSNSTGNLNQAIGFHSLYSNTTGFYNIANGYYTLYSNTTGHSNVATGTNALFSNTTGNWNVASGNGSLFLNTTGSDNTATGNFSLTNNTTGSFNTATGSAALAGSNSGSFNVATGAYTLYNNTSGYNNTASGSYSLYTNSTGFNNTANGHRALYLNTTGSDNTGFGIEALYSNTTGINNTATGNYSLRYNTTGGYNTATGFRALYMNSSGGFNTATGYQSLFSNTTGTNNAAYGFSAMYANTTGFSNTAYGYGALANNTTGNSNTVSGVDAMFSNTTGFFNAAYGSGALFFNSSGSSNVATGNNALPANTSGFQNTAVGVNSILFNTTGAFHTAVGFNTGPNSTNLFNTTSIGIDATCTATDMVRIGNVFVNSIGGQVGWTTVSDGRFKENVKEDVPGLNFITKLRPVSYQLNRDKINDMNGVYERRKQITDSTKNKADLTVFLTGDKYSDVTTGFIAQEVEAAAKKTGFNFSGVDKPKNDQDFYGLRYAEFVVPLVKGMQEQQVIIEAQQKNLDDQQKRIDELEKAVKELSNRIK
;
A
#
# COMPACT_ATOMS: atom_id res chain seq x y z
N MET A 1 94.38 11.25 99.61
CA MET A 1 94.49 10.35 100.80
C MET A 1 94.88 11.21 102.02
N LYS A 2 94.73 10.70 103.25
CA LYS A 2 95.07 11.31 104.57
C LYS A 2 96.44 12.07 104.61
N ILE A 3 96.77 13.07 105.45
CA ILE A 3 96.10 13.77 106.60
C ILE A 3 96.88 15.08 107.04
N SER A 4 96.18 16.18 107.42
CA SER A 4 96.57 17.30 108.36
C SER A 4 97.92 18.10 108.21
N LEU A 5 98.28 19.19 108.96
CA LEU A 5 97.76 19.90 110.17
C LEU A 5 98.29 21.39 110.31
N LEU A 6 97.44 22.32 110.82
CA LEU A 6 97.62 23.59 111.62
C LEU A 6 98.80 24.63 111.55
N LYS A 7 98.42 25.94 111.64
CA LYS A 7 98.94 27.08 112.50
C LYS A 7 100.40 27.63 112.36
N GLN A 8 100.81 28.80 112.92
CA GLN A 8 100.27 30.19 113.11
C GLN A 8 101.35 31.12 113.79
N ILE A 9 101.47 32.41 113.39
CA ILE A 9 101.81 33.62 114.21
C ILE A 9 103.25 33.91 114.78
N LYS A 10 103.78 35.12 114.43
CA LYS A 10 104.66 36.15 115.13
C LYS A 10 105.82 35.72 116.10
N SER A 11 106.97 36.41 116.27
CA SER A 11 107.18 37.86 116.65
C SER A 11 108.68 38.23 116.98
N ASN A 12 108.97 39.53 117.25
CA ASN A 12 110.10 40.15 118.01
C ASN A 12 111.51 40.30 117.32
N CYS A 13 112.36 41.36 117.44
CA CYS A 13 112.34 42.80 117.86
C CYS A 13 113.30 43.24 119.04
N LEU A 14 113.80 44.52 119.01
CA LEU A 14 114.70 45.28 119.96
C LEU A 14 116.22 44.89 120.01
N ILE A 15 117.24 45.63 120.56
CA ILE A 15 117.63 47.09 120.75
C ILE A 15 119.07 47.14 121.47
N VAL A 16 119.91 48.18 121.76
CA VAL A 16 120.05 49.66 121.63
C VAL A 16 121.52 50.18 121.89
N CYS A 17 121.94 51.36 121.36
CA CYS A 17 123.02 52.33 121.78
C CYS A 17 124.54 51.93 121.96
N ALA A 18 125.55 52.84 121.84
CA ALA A 18 125.58 54.33 121.77
C ALA A 18 126.72 54.99 120.92
N LEU A 19 126.38 56.13 120.27
CA LEU A 19 127.18 57.35 119.95
C LEU A 19 128.34 57.39 118.88
N LEU A 20 128.02 58.02 117.71
CA LEU A 20 128.88 58.85 116.80
C LEU A 20 129.86 58.12 115.82
N THR A 21 130.27 58.59 114.60
CA THR A 21 129.80 59.63 113.62
C THR A 21 130.48 59.51 112.22
N ALA A 22 129.75 59.80 111.11
CA ALA A 22 130.21 60.34 109.79
C ALA A 22 131.15 59.48 108.87
N MET A 23 131.41 59.75 107.56
CA MET A 23 130.70 60.47 106.46
C MET A 23 131.32 60.22 105.03
N ASN A 24 130.73 60.80 103.98
CA ASN A 24 131.23 61.07 102.59
C ASN A 24 131.13 59.98 101.48
N THR A 25 131.19 60.41 100.20
CA THR A 25 130.42 59.88 99.03
C THR A 25 131.04 60.16 97.64
N THR A 26 130.56 59.55 96.53
CA THR A 26 130.22 60.18 95.17
C THR A 26 129.81 59.14 94.08
N ALA A 27 129.40 59.56 92.86
CA ALA A 27 128.68 58.75 91.83
C ALA A 27 128.92 59.19 90.35
N GLN A 28 128.33 58.51 89.32
CA GLN A 28 128.39 58.90 87.89
C GLN A 28 127.34 58.25 86.94
N SER A 29 126.68 59.06 86.07
CA SER A 29 125.93 58.67 84.84
C SER A 29 125.48 59.91 84.05
N LEU A 30 125.34 59.88 82.71
CA LEU A 30 125.22 61.09 81.85
C LEU A 30 123.99 61.14 80.92
N ALA A 31 123.33 62.30 80.83
CA ALA A 31 122.24 62.61 79.89
C ALA A 31 122.59 63.80 79.00
N VAL A 32 122.18 63.79 77.73
CA VAL A 32 122.42 64.90 76.77
C VAL A 32 121.10 65.33 76.13
N ASN A 33 120.38 66.20 76.82
CA ASN A 33 119.13 66.82 76.34
C ASN A 33 119.07 68.30 76.76
N THR A 34 118.14 69.05 76.15
CA THR A 34 117.86 70.45 76.52
C THR A 34 116.65 70.60 77.44
N THR A 35 116.20 69.51 78.08
CA THR A 35 114.94 69.43 78.83
C THR A 35 115.13 69.18 80.33
N GLY A 36 116.37 68.93 80.78
CA GLY A 36 116.70 68.71 82.20
C GLY A 36 116.32 67.32 82.73
N VAL A 37 115.95 66.39 81.85
CA VAL A 37 115.53 65.03 82.22
C VAL A 37 116.75 64.15 82.46
N THR A 38 116.73 63.33 83.52
CA THR A 38 117.77 62.32 83.78
C THR A 38 117.74 61.22 82.72
N ALA A 39 118.90 60.69 82.34
CA ALA A 39 119.02 59.61 81.35
C ALA A 39 118.15 58.40 81.73
N HIS A 40 117.52 57.77 80.74
CA HIS A 40 116.73 56.56 80.97
C HIS A 40 117.60 55.45 81.57
N SER A 41 117.08 54.73 82.57
CA SER A 41 117.85 53.74 83.36
C SER A 41 118.50 52.60 82.55
N SER A 42 118.07 52.38 81.31
CA SER A 42 118.62 51.39 80.38
C SER A 42 119.63 51.96 79.35
N ALA A 43 119.97 53.25 79.43
CA ALA A 43 120.80 53.95 78.44
C ALA A 43 122.02 54.61 79.11
N ILE A 44 123.23 54.17 78.71
CA ILE A 44 124.49 54.76 79.21
C ILE A 44 124.76 56.16 78.62
N LEU A 45 124.10 56.47 77.50
CA LEU A 45 124.04 57.76 76.83
C LEU A 45 122.61 57.92 76.29
N ASP A 46 121.86 58.87 76.85
CA ASP A 46 120.51 59.23 76.41
C ASP A 46 120.55 60.60 75.70
N VAL A 47 120.09 60.65 74.45
CA VAL A 47 120.13 61.85 73.60
C VAL A 47 118.73 62.16 73.08
N SER A 48 118.13 63.22 73.62
CA SER A 48 116.76 63.62 73.29
C SER A 48 116.70 65.10 72.90
N SER A 49 116.12 65.38 71.74
CA SER A 49 115.93 66.73 71.20
C SER A 49 114.79 66.75 70.18
N VAL A 50 114.01 67.84 70.17
CA VAL A 50 112.86 68.03 69.27
C VAL A 50 113.25 68.44 67.85
N ASN A 51 114.49 68.90 67.63
CA ASN A 51 114.94 69.41 66.32
C ASN A 51 116.44 69.21 66.02
N LYS A 52 117.14 68.35 66.77
CA LYS A 52 118.53 67.96 66.50
C LYS A 52 118.67 66.44 66.59
N GLY A 53 119.27 65.81 65.59
CA GLY A 53 119.65 64.40 65.65
C GLY A 53 121.02 64.18 66.28
N ILE A 54 121.32 62.94 66.65
CA ILE A 54 122.68 62.50 66.99
C ILE A 54 123.50 62.36 65.70
N LEU A 55 124.61 63.08 65.59
CA LEU A 55 125.61 62.85 64.54
C LEU A 55 126.49 61.67 64.94
N ILE A 56 126.00 60.46 64.63
CA ILE A 56 126.78 59.22 64.63
C ILE A 56 128.06 59.42 63.77
N PRO A 57 129.22 58.85 64.15
CA PRO A 57 130.46 58.99 63.39
C PRO A 57 130.27 58.72 61.89
N ARG A 58 130.67 59.71 61.10
CA ARG A 58 130.77 59.62 59.64
C ARG A 58 132.13 59.08 59.28
N VAL A 59 132.17 57.88 58.70
CA VAL A 59 133.39 57.10 58.50
C VAL A 59 133.49 56.67 57.04
N SER A 60 134.65 56.86 56.42
CA SER A 60 134.89 56.48 55.03
C SER A 60 135.39 55.04 54.96
N LEU A 61 134.50 54.06 55.14
CA LEU A 61 134.86 52.64 55.08
C LEU A 61 135.42 52.27 53.70
N THR A 62 136.34 51.33 53.62
CA THR A 62 136.94 50.82 52.38
C THR A 62 136.21 49.60 51.82
N GLY A 63 135.53 48.85 52.68
CA GLY A 63 134.74 47.67 52.34
C GLY A 63 133.87 47.21 53.51
N ILE A 64 132.97 46.25 53.27
CA ILE A 64 132.13 45.72 54.36
C ILE A 64 132.94 45.01 55.46
N ASN A 65 134.17 44.55 55.15
CA ASN A 65 135.08 43.92 56.11
C ASN A 65 136.12 44.89 56.70
N ASP A 66 135.91 46.21 56.58
CA ASP A 66 136.86 47.22 57.05
C ASP A 66 136.91 47.31 58.59
N VAL A 67 137.90 46.63 59.16
CA VAL A 67 138.29 46.70 60.58
C VAL A 67 139.60 47.49 60.79
N ALA A 68 140.00 48.30 59.80
CA ALA A 68 141.22 49.09 59.79
C ALA A 68 140.94 50.60 59.96
N THR A 69 139.95 51.13 59.25
CA THR A 69 139.46 52.52 59.39
C THR A 69 138.82 52.74 60.77
N ILE A 70 138.29 51.68 61.39
CA ILE A 70 138.03 51.60 62.82
C ILE A 70 138.70 50.33 63.33
N ALA A 71 139.80 50.46 64.07
CA ALA A 71 140.49 49.32 64.65
C ALA A 71 139.61 48.63 65.71
N ALA A 72 139.43 47.31 65.57
CA ALA A 72 138.61 46.46 66.45
C ALA A 72 137.18 47.03 66.72
N PRO A 73 136.34 47.18 65.69
CA PRO A 73 135.02 47.79 65.84
C PRO A 73 134.11 46.90 66.70
N ALA A 74 133.45 47.51 67.68
CA ALA A 74 132.56 46.77 68.59
C ALA A 74 131.33 46.22 67.86
N THR A 75 130.78 45.09 68.33
CA THR A 75 129.49 44.61 67.84
C THR A 75 128.40 45.63 68.16
N SER A 76 127.50 45.87 67.20
CA SER A 76 126.50 46.95 67.21
C SER A 76 127.06 48.37 67.18
N LEU A 77 128.36 48.56 66.91
CA LEU A 77 128.90 49.89 66.59
C LEU A 77 128.24 50.41 65.30
N LEU A 78 127.59 51.58 65.39
CA LEU A 78 126.89 52.22 64.27
C LEU A 78 127.76 53.33 63.68
N VAL A 79 127.82 53.39 62.35
CA VAL A 79 128.44 54.50 61.59
C VAL A 79 127.54 54.92 60.43
N TYR A 80 127.73 56.14 59.95
CA TYR A 80 127.31 56.50 58.60
C TYR A 80 128.50 56.37 57.65
N ASN A 81 128.44 55.42 56.73
CA ASN A 81 129.47 55.24 55.71
C ASN A 81 129.44 56.39 54.69
N THR A 82 130.53 57.14 54.60
CA THR A 82 130.70 58.26 53.65
C THR A 82 131.44 57.89 52.37
N ASN A 83 131.89 56.65 52.20
CA ASN A 83 132.44 56.18 50.93
C ASN A 83 131.33 55.59 50.03
N ALA A 84 131.17 56.14 48.82
CA ALA A 84 130.24 55.59 47.83
C ALA A 84 130.75 54.29 47.17
N ALA A 85 132.07 54.08 47.12
CA ALA A 85 132.73 52.96 46.48
C ALA A 85 133.40 52.04 47.52
N ILE A 86 132.58 51.35 48.31
CA ILE A 86 133.06 50.31 49.24
C ILE A 86 133.14 48.96 48.53
N THR A 87 134.16 48.17 48.86
CA THR A 87 134.26 46.81 48.34
C THR A 87 133.27 45.88 49.05
N GLY A 88 132.41 45.22 48.29
CA GLY A 88 131.50 44.17 48.77
C GLY A 88 130.13 44.62 49.29
N GLY A 89 129.73 45.89 49.16
CA GLY A 89 128.43 46.36 49.65
C GLY A 89 127.92 47.65 49.04
N SER A 90 126.64 47.96 49.27
CA SER A 90 125.87 49.00 48.57
C SER A 90 126.15 50.46 49.03
N GLY A 91 127.42 50.89 48.97
CA GLY A 91 127.81 52.32 49.01
C GLY A 91 127.39 53.11 50.25
N LEU A 92 127.02 54.39 50.05
CA LEU A 92 126.64 55.33 51.13
C LEU A 92 125.44 54.83 51.97
N GLY A 93 125.44 55.16 53.26
CA GLY A 93 124.29 54.92 54.15
C GLY A 93 124.68 54.61 55.60
N TYR A 94 123.69 54.23 56.40
CA TYR A 94 123.92 53.73 57.76
C TYR A 94 124.32 52.25 57.74
N TYR A 95 125.41 51.95 58.44
CA TYR A 95 125.93 50.59 58.63
C TYR A 95 126.17 50.34 60.12
N PHE A 96 125.88 49.13 60.59
CA PHE A 96 126.32 48.66 61.90
C PHE A 96 127.30 47.50 61.73
N TYR A 97 128.31 47.42 62.60
CA TYR A 97 129.20 46.27 62.63
C TYR A 97 128.51 45.11 63.37
N ASN A 98 128.24 44.01 62.68
CA ASN A 98 127.48 42.88 63.23
C ASN A 98 128.34 41.91 64.09
N GLY A 99 129.63 42.23 64.30
CA GLY A 99 130.61 41.36 64.94
C GLY A 99 131.59 40.68 63.98
N THR A 100 131.33 40.72 62.66
CA THR A 100 132.27 40.27 61.61
C THR A 100 132.40 41.27 60.46
N GLN A 101 131.32 41.95 60.07
CA GLN A 101 131.24 42.87 58.94
C GLN A 101 130.26 44.03 59.17
N TRP A 102 130.39 45.09 58.39
CA TRP A 102 129.47 46.22 58.32
C TRP A 102 128.25 45.87 57.47
N VAL A 103 127.06 45.91 58.07
CA VAL A 103 125.78 45.58 57.41
C VAL A 103 124.94 46.84 57.21
N LYS A 104 124.50 47.07 55.96
CA LYS A 104 123.61 48.17 55.58
C LYS A 104 122.18 47.89 56.07
N ILE A 105 121.49 48.92 56.55
CA ILE A 105 120.21 48.76 57.27
C ILE A 105 118.96 48.68 56.34
N MET A 106 119.04 49.13 55.09
CA MET A 106 117.94 49.00 54.10
C MET A 106 118.45 49.05 52.66
N ASP A 107 117.71 48.40 51.75
CA ASP A 107 117.84 48.41 50.28
C ASP A 107 116.41 48.42 49.67
N THR A 108 116.22 48.94 48.45
CA THR A 108 114.91 49.41 47.97
C THR A 108 114.35 48.77 46.70
N ASP A 109 115.16 48.05 45.91
CA ASP A 109 114.86 47.83 44.49
C ASP A 109 114.76 46.34 44.08
N THR A 110 113.61 45.70 44.34
CA THR A 110 113.22 44.44 43.65
C THR A 110 111.69 44.25 43.63
N PRO A 111 111.02 44.29 42.45
CA PRO A 111 109.55 44.29 42.38
C PRO A 111 108.91 42.89 42.25
N ALA A 112 107.93 42.64 43.13
CA ALA A 112 106.78 41.74 43.04
C ALA A 112 106.77 40.61 41.96
N THR A 113 107.03 39.38 42.40
CA THR A 113 106.79 38.12 41.65
C THR A 113 105.35 37.59 41.77
N GLY A 114 104.38 38.41 42.20
CA GLY A 114 103.02 37.96 42.58
C GLY A 114 101.89 38.79 41.98
N TRP A 115 100.70 38.17 41.91
CA TRP A 115 99.48 38.85 41.49
C TRP A 115 98.97 39.77 42.62
N ARG A 116 98.84 41.07 42.35
CA ARG A 116 98.47 42.05 43.39
C ARG A 116 96.98 41.98 43.69
N LEU A 117 96.61 42.18 44.97
CA LEU A 117 95.22 42.26 45.44
C LEU A 117 94.39 43.36 44.76
N THR A 118 95.05 44.36 44.16
CA THR A 118 94.45 45.46 43.41
C THR A 118 94.49 45.28 41.88
N GLY A 119 94.95 44.11 41.40
CA GLY A 119 95.24 43.87 39.99
C GLY A 119 96.61 44.40 39.53
N ASN A 120 97.01 43.92 38.34
CA ASN A 120 98.26 44.25 37.66
C ASN A 120 97.97 44.98 36.34
N ALA A 121 98.84 45.92 35.93
CA ALA A 121 98.73 46.65 34.66
C ALA A 121 99.84 46.24 33.68
N GLY A 122 99.64 46.43 32.37
CA GLY A 122 100.63 46.13 31.33
C GLY A 122 100.77 44.64 30.98
N THR A 123 99.75 43.83 31.27
CA THR A 123 99.78 42.37 31.07
C THR A 123 99.68 41.96 29.60
N SER A 124 100.49 40.99 29.18
CA SER A 124 100.35 40.32 27.88
C SER A 124 99.68 38.95 28.03
N ALA A 125 98.63 38.70 27.24
CA ALA A 125 97.78 37.51 27.36
C ALA A 125 98.53 36.18 27.10
N GLY A 126 99.67 36.21 26.39
CA GLY A 126 100.50 35.02 26.15
C GLY A 126 101.53 34.71 27.23
N THR A 127 101.70 35.58 28.25
CA THR A 127 102.73 35.43 29.29
C THR A 127 102.24 35.71 30.71
N ASN A 128 101.05 36.29 30.89
CA ASN A 128 100.52 36.66 32.20
C ASN A 128 99.11 36.11 32.40
N PHE A 129 98.96 35.18 33.36
CA PHE A 129 97.72 34.48 33.66
C PHE A 129 97.62 34.21 35.18
N ILE A 130 96.42 33.85 35.63
CA ILE A 130 96.17 33.30 36.98
C ILE A 130 95.88 31.81 36.77
N GLY A 131 96.78 30.92 37.17
CA GLY A 131 96.61 29.49 36.96
C GLY A 131 97.82 28.64 37.34
N THR A 132 97.71 27.34 37.10
CA THR A 132 98.77 26.33 37.19
C THR A 132 99.50 26.18 35.84
N THR A 133 100.67 25.53 35.84
CA THR A 133 101.45 25.20 34.63
C THR A 133 101.65 23.68 34.44
N ASP A 134 101.23 22.89 35.42
CA ASP A 134 101.17 21.45 35.45
C ASP A 134 99.70 20.97 35.32
N ASN A 135 99.49 19.65 35.17
CA ASN A 135 98.14 19.08 35.01
C ASN A 135 97.35 18.98 36.34
N VAL A 136 97.53 19.96 37.22
CA VAL A 136 96.88 20.06 38.53
C VAL A 136 95.82 21.17 38.46
N GLY A 137 94.63 20.88 38.96
CA GLY A 137 93.49 21.79 38.85
C GLY A 137 93.62 23.07 39.68
N LEU A 138 93.24 24.20 39.08
CA LEU A 138 93.22 25.50 39.76
C LEU A 138 92.01 25.60 40.69
N VAL A 139 92.23 25.83 41.99
CA VAL A 139 91.15 25.97 42.99
C VAL A 139 91.10 27.38 43.57
N PHE A 140 89.97 28.07 43.37
CA PHE A 140 89.64 29.32 44.04
C PHE A 140 88.97 29.02 45.40
N LYS A 141 89.27 29.81 46.44
CA LYS A 141 88.71 29.60 47.78
C LYS A 141 88.15 30.89 48.39
N VAL A 142 87.07 30.75 49.17
CA VAL A 142 86.54 31.80 50.05
C VAL A 142 86.33 31.19 51.43
N ASN A 143 86.85 31.86 52.48
CA ASN A 143 86.79 31.39 53.87
C ASN A 143 87.23 29.91 54.05
N GLY A 144 88.30 29.50 53.35
CA GLY A 144 88.86 28.14 53.39
C GLY A 144 88.13 27.10 52.52
N PHE A 145 86.87 27.32 52.16
CA PHE A 145 86.09 26.42 51.29
C PHE A 145 86.43 26.63 49.80
N GLN A 146 86.32 25.56 49.01
CA GLN A 146 86.34 25.63 47.54
C GLN A 146 85.18 26.51 47.07
N SER A 147 85.50 27.54 46.29
CA SER A 147 84.54 28.46 45.66
C SER A 147 84.75 28.61 44.15
N GLY A 148 85.67 27.83 43.58
CA GLY A 148 85.80 27.56 42.16
C GLY A 148 86.87 26.50 41.92
N ILE A 149 86.77 25.77 40.83
CA ILE A 149 87.71 24.72 40.41
C ILE A 149 87.75 24.64 38.89
N MET A 150 88.96 24.56 38.32
CA MET A 150 89.20 24.11 36.96
C MET A 150 90.03 22.83 37.04
N ASP A 151 89.38 21.67 37.01
CA ASP A 151 90.00 20.35 37.12
C ASP A 151 90.34 19.83 35.72
N VAL A 152 91.62 19.92 35.35
CA VAL A 152 92.15 19.43 34.06
C VAL A 152 92.39 17.92 34.02
N SER A 153 92.29 17.21 35.15
CA SER A 153 92.45 15.74 35.18
C SER A 153 91.13 15.01 34.95
N ASN A 154 90.01 15.52 35.47
CA ASN A 154 88.67 15.00 35.20
C ASN A 154 87.85 15.91 34.25
N LEU A 155 88.43 16.99 33.72
CA LEU A 155 87.78 17.97 32.84
C LEU A 155 86.55 18.68 33.44
N ASN A 156 86.47 18.81 34.77
CA ASN A 156 85.35 19.50 35.45
C ASN A 156 85.63 21.01 35.62
N THR A 157 84.61 21.85 35.51
CA THR A 157 84.68 23.29 35.81
C THR A 157 83.58 23.70 36.79
N GLY A 158 83.94 24.27 37.94
CA GLY A 158 83.01 24.74 38.96
C GLY A 158 83.30 26.16 39.43
N PHE A 159 82.26 26.92 39.77
CA PHE A 159 82.35 28.24 40.39
C PHE A 159 81.18 28.45 41.36
N GLY A 160 81.47 28.92 42.58
CA GLY A 160 80.50 29.02 43.68
C GLY A 160 80.90 28.15 44.89
N GLU A 161 80.54 28.59 46.10
CA GLU A 161 80.97 27.90 47.34
C GLU A 161 80.44 26.46 47.38
N ARG A 162 81.36 25.51 47.53
CA ARG A 162 81.16 24.06 47.60
C ARG A 162 80.47 23.44 46.37
N SER A 163 80.67 23.98 45.17
CA SER A 163 80.34 23.21 43.96
C SER A 163 81.36 22.08 43.72
N LEU A 164 80.88 20.95 43.20
CA LEU A 164 81.65 19.72 42.89
C LEU A 164 82.49 19.13 44.05
N ILE A 165 82.17 19.45 45.31
CA ILE A 165 83.05 19.15 46.45
C ILE A 165 83.17 17.65 46.80
N ALA A 166 82.21 16.82 46.38
CA ALA A 166 82.24 15.37 46.60
C ALA A 166 82.86 14.56 45.42
N ASN A 167 83.32 15.24 44.36
CA ASN A 167 83.68 14.56 43.11
C ASN A 167 84.94 13.71 43.24
N THR A 168 84.81 12.40 42.98
CA THR A 168 85.92 11.44 43.05
C THR A 168 86.44 11.04 41.68
N THR A 169 85.54 10.66 40.76
CA THR A 169 85.90 10.21 39.40
C THR A 169 84.90 10.66 38.33
N GLY A 170 83.94 11.53 38.67
CA GLY A 170 83.01 12.13 37.71
C GLY A 170 83.73 13.13 36.80
N THR A 171 83.44 13.12 35.51
CA THR A 171 84.16 13.90 34.48
C THR A 171 83.28 14.89 33.72
N ASN A 172 83.90 15.87 33.05
CA ASN A 172 83.25 16.85 32.14
C ASN A 172 82.14 17.73 32.77
N ASN A 173 81.98 17.74 34.10
CA ASN A 173 80.87 18.42 34.74
C ASN A 173 81.09 19.94 34.83
N THR A 174 80.05 20.72 34.56
CA THR A 174 80.01 22.18 34.73
C THR A 174 79.12 22.55 35.93
N ALA A 175 79.63 23.29 36.91
CA ALA A 175 78.92 23.56 38.18
C ALA A 175 79.04 25.03 38.66
N PHE A 176 78.13 25.89 38.19
CA PHE A 176 78.15 27.34 38.45
C PHE A 176 77.05 27.77 39.45
N GLY A 177 77.33 27.75 40.75
CA GLY A 177 76.42 28.21 41.80
C GLY A 177 76.81 27.75 43.22
N TYR A 178 76.16 28.32 44.23
CA TYR A 178 76.32 27.86 45.61
C TYR A 178 75.81 26.43 45.74
N ARG A 179 76.71 25.50 46.09
CA ARG A 179 76.45 24.05 46.19
C ARG A 179 75.82 23.42 44.93
N SER A 180 76.16 23.87 43.73
CA SER A 180 75.79 23.13 42.52
C SER A 180 76.59 21.83 42.40
N LEU A 181 75.95 20.71 42.03
CA LEU A 181 76.58 19.38 41.98
C LEU A 181 77.34 18.98 43.28
N PHE A 182 76.80 19.37 44.44
CA PHE A 182 77.47 19.20 45.74
C PHE A 182 77.81 17.74 46.09
N SER A 183 76.90 16.80 45.80
CA SER A 183 77.02 15.38 46.18
C SER A 183 77.60 14.49 45.08
N ASN A 184 78.01 15.07 43.93
CA ASN A 184 78.43 14.29 42.76
C ASN A 184 79.70 13.51 43.08
N THR A 185 79.68 12.18 42.92
CA THR A 185 80.86 11.33 43.18
C THR A 185 81.44 10.81 41.87
N THR A 186 80.62 10.17 41.04
CA THR A 186 81.02 9.54 39.77
C THR A 186 80.17 9.98 38.58
N GLY A 187 79.16 10.83 38.76
CA GLY A 187 78.34 11.36 37.68
C GLY A 187 79.15 12.24 36.71
N PHE A 188 78.83 12.18 35.42
CA PHE A 188 79.62 12.82 34.36
C PHE A 188 78.77 13.59 33.34
N ASP A 189 79.40 14.51 32.60
CA ASP A 189 78.79 15.37 31.58
C ASP A 189 77.54 16.16 32.07
N ASN A 190 77.45 16.45 33.38
CA ASN A 190 76.33 17.23 33.93
C ASN A 190 76.61 18.75 33.90
N THR A 191 75.59 19.56 33.63
CA THR A 191 75.66 21.04 33.69
C THR A 191 74.68 21.60 34.72
N ALA A 192 75.18 22.04 35.87
CA ALA A 192 74.39 22.63 36.96
C ALA A 192 74.70 24.12 37.16
N MET A 193 73.71 25.00 36.97
CA MET A 193 73.82 26.45 37.12
C MET A 193 72.74 26.99 38.06
N GLY A 194 73.13 27.65 39.14
CA GLY A 194 72.23 28.23 40.14
C GLY A 194 72.39 27.65 41.54
N TYR A 195 71.68 28.24 42.49
CA TYR A 195 71.70 27.87 43.91
C TYR A 195 71.12 26.45 44.12
N ARG A 196 71.93 25.53 44.69
CA ARG A 196 71.57 24.12 44.90
C ARG A 196 71.04 23.39 43.65
N SER A 197 71.47 23.78 42.46
CA SER A 197 71.19 23.01 41.24
C SER A 197 71.85 21.64 41.31
N LEU A 198 71.10 20.57 41.03
CA LEU A 198 71.60 19.18 40.97
C LEU A 198 72.30 18.72 42.27
N TYR A 199 71.79 19.15 43.43
CA TYR A 199 72.46 19.06 44.74
C TYR A 199 72.78 17.63 45.22
N ASN A 200 71.81 16.71 45.12
CA ASN A 200 71.93 15.33 45.61
C ASN A 200 72.54 14.34 44.60
N ASN A 201 72.86 14.78 43.38
CA ASN A 201 73.30 13.87 42.31
C ASN A 201 74.53 13.11 42.76
N SER A 202 74.53 11.78 42.65
CA SER A 202 75.62 10.93 43.10
C SER A 202 76.35 10.30 41.92
N THR A 203 75.60 9.62 41.04
CA THR A 203 76.12 8.90 39.86
C THR A 203 75.37 9.25 38.56
N GLY A 204 74.34 10.10 38.61
CA GLY A 204 73.58 10.52 37.42
C GLY A 204 74.44 11.33 36.43
N TYR A 205 74.15 11.20 35.14
CA TYR A 205 74.96 11.74 34.04
C TYR A 205 74.10 12.40 32.95
N TYR A 206 74.72 13.20 32.07
CA TYR A 206 74.04 13.99 31.02
C TYR A 206 72.89 14.90 31.50
N ASN A 207 72.85 15.27 32.78
CA ASN A 207 71.77 16.13 33.30
C ASN A 207 72.11 17.63 33.15
N ILE A 208 71.12 18.44 32.76
CA ILE A 208 71.20 19.91 32.74
C ILE A 208 70.26 20.45 33.83
N ALA A 209 70.74 21.30 34.73
CA ALA A 209 69.99 21.86 35.84
C ALA A 209 70.27 23.37 35.99
N MET A 210 69.46 24.22 35.36
CA MET A 210 69.63 25.68 35.35
C MET A 210 68.51 26.38 36.13
N GLY A 211 68.74 26.67 37.40
CA GLY A 211 67.79 27.35 38.28
C GLY A 211 68.06 27.11 39.77
N SER A 212 67.34 27.84 40.63
CA SER A 212 67.37 27.62 42.08
C SER A 212 66.60 26.35 42.45
N ASP A 213 67.23 25.43 43.19
CA ASP A 213 66.71 24.10 43.52
C ASP A 213 66.27 23.27 42.28
N ALA A 214 66.83 23.55 41.10
CA ALA A 214 66.57 22.77 39.89
C ALA A 214 67.19 21.36 40.00
N LEU A 215 66.41 20.32 39.70
CA LEU A 215 66.84 18.91 39.76
C LEU A 215 67.45 18.51 41.12
N LEU A 216 67.00 19.14 42.21
CA LEU A 216 67.60 19.13 43.55
C LEU A 216 67.82 17.72 44.11
N ALA A 217 66.80 16.86 44.06
CA ALA A 217 66.77 15.57 44.73
C ALA A 217 67.41 14.41 43.93
N ASN A 218 67.86 14.66 42.69
CA ASN A 218 68.31 13.60 41.77
C ASN A 218 69.45 12.80 42.41
N THR A 219 69.43 11.47 42.32
CA THR A 219 70.49 10.61 42.87
C THR A 219 71.23 9.87 41.77
N THR A 220 70.49 9.17 40.92
CA THR A 220 71.01 8.33 39.82
C THR A 220 70.33 8.60 38.48
N GLY A 221 69.34 9.49 38.43
CA GLY A 221 68.64 9.85 37.19
C GLY A 221 69.59 10.48 36.16
N HIS A 222 69.40 10.18 34.88
CA HIS A 222 70.25 10.66 33.78
C HIS A 222 69.44 11.28 32.64
N GLU A 223 70.13 12.06 31.80
CA GLU A 223 69.57 12.71 30.59
C GLU A 223 68.39 13.67 30.88
N ASN A 224 68.27 14.16 32.12
CA ASN A 224 67.21 15.10 32.49
C ASN A 224 67.64 16.55 32.24
N VAL A 225 66.76 17.35 31.65
CA VAL A 225 66.93 18.80 31.48
C VAL A 225 65.94 19.52 32.41
N ALA A 226 66.41 20.41 33.28
CA ALA A 226 65.61 21.13 34.26
C ALA A 226 66.00 22.62 34.27
N ILE A 227 65.23 23.45 33.57
CA ILE A 227 65.53 24.88 33.36
C ILE A 227 64.42 25.72 33.99
N GLY A 228 64.64 26.22 35.20
CA GLY A 228 63.67 27.00 35.97
C GLY A 228 63.80 26.80 37.47
N ILE A 229 63.19 27.69 38.26
CA ILE A 229 63.17 27.55 39.72
C ILE A 229 62.35 26.30 40.08
N LYS A 230 62.96 25.37 40.81
CA LYS A 230 62.36 24.10 41.24
C LYS A 230 61.77 23.24 40.10
N ALA A 231 62.32 23.36 38.90
CA ALA A 231 62.08 22.39 37.82
C ALA A 231 62.64 21.01 38.21
N LEU A 232 61.87 19.94 37.97
CA LEU A 232 62.20 18.53 38.30
C LEU A 232 62.70 18.29 39.75
N THR A 233 62.31 19.14 40.71
CA THR A 233 63.05 19.25 42.00
C THR A 233 63.01 17.98 42.86
N ALA A 234 61.94 17.18 42.77
CA ALA A 234 61.76 15.94 43.53
C ALA A 234 62.30 14.67 42.82
N ASN A 235 62.88 14.78 41.62
CA ASN A 235 63.33 13.60 40.87
C ASN A 235 64.41 12.85 41.63
N THR A 236 64.36 11.52 41.65
CA THR A 236 65.38 10.69 42.31
C THR A 236 66.08 9.79 41.28
N THR A 237 65.30 9.02 40.53
CA THR A 237 65.79 8.02 39.56
C THR A 237 65.12 8.10 38.18
N GLY A 238 64.24 9.08 37.95
CA GLY A 238 63.61 9.28 36.64
C GLY A 238 64.61 9.78 35.60
N ASN A 239 64.45 9.37 34.34
CA ASN A 239 65.41 9.61 33.25
C ASN A 239 64.76 10.33 32.06
N GLY A 240 65.55 11.05 31.28
CA GLY A 240 65.13 11.65 30.00
C GLY A 240 64.03 12.72 30.11
N ASN A 241 63.77 13.28 31.29
CA ASN A 241 62.70 14.26 31.47
C ASN A 241 63.19 15.68 31.10
N THR A 242 62.39 16.42 30.33
CA THR A 242 62.67 17.83 29.97
C THR A 242 61.68 18.77 30.65
N ALA A 243 62.11 19.52 31.66
CA ALA A 243 61.33 20.42 32.48
C ALA A 243 61.82 21.88 32.35
N THR A 244 61.19 22.66 31.47
CA THR A 244 61.54 24.08 31.23
C THR A 244 60.43 24.99 31.73
N GLY A 245 60.64 25.62 32.90
CA GLY A 245 59.70 26.53 33.54
C GLY A 245 59.64 26.36 35.06
N THR A 246 59.29 27.43 35.78
CA THR A 246 59.16 27.40 37.24
C THR A 246 58.11 26.36 37.66
N PHE A 247 58.51 25.45 38.56
CA PHE A 247 57.73 24.29 39.02
C PHE A 247 57.29 23.29 37.93
N SER A 248 57.93 23.27 36.75
CA SER A 248 57.71 22.18 35.78
C SER A 248 58.16 20.84 36.39
N LEU A 249 57.31 19.81 36.30
CA LEU A 249 57.55 18.45 36.82
C LEU A 249 57.97 18.41 38.30
N PHE A 250 57.44 19.33 39.10
CA PHE A 250 57.86 19.57 40.49
C PHE A 250 57.93 18.31 41.37
N SER A 251 56.89 17.46 41.33
CA SER A 251 56.77 16.28 42.18
C SER A 251 57.33 14.98 41.58
N ASN A 252 57.88 15.04 40.35
CA ASN A 252 58.31 13.84 39.61
C ASN A 252 59.35 13.09 40.43
N SER A 253 59.13 11.81 40.73
CA SER A 253 60.02 11.04 41.63
C SER A 253 60.81 9.97 40.87
N THR A 254 60.11 9.17 40.05
CA THR A 254 60.68 8.11 39.20
C THR A 254 60.13 8.13 37.77
N GLY A 255 59.17 9.01 37.47
CA GLY A 255 58.62 9.18 36.12
C GLY A 255 59.71 9.54 35.10
N SER A 256 59.62 8.99 33.89
CA SER A 256 60.65 9.12 32.85
C SER A 256 60.07 9.56 31.50
N SER A 257 60.92 10.11 30.63
CA SER A 257 60.57 10.63 29.30
C SER A 257 59.56 11.79 29.26
N ASN A 258 59.24 12.43 30.39
CA ASN A 258 58.22 13.47 30.42
C ASN A 258 58.77 14.83 29.94
N THR A 259 58.03 15.54 29.09
CA THR A 259 58.39 16.88 28.58
C THR A 259 57.41 17.92 29.10
N GLY A 260 57.78 18.69 30.12
CA GLY A 260 57.01 19.80 30.69
C GLY A 260 57.59 21.18 30.36
N PHE A 261 56.98 21.93 29.43
CA PHE A 261 57.40 23.27 29.05
C PHE A 261 56.36 24.32 29.44
N GLY A 262 56.70 25.20 30.39
CA GLY A 262 55.86 26.24 30.96
C GLY A 262 55.75 26.16 32.48
N ASN A 263 55.08 27.12 33.10
CA ASN A 263 54.94 27.17 34.56
C ASN A 263 53.93 26.12 35.07
N ALA A 264 54.36 25.35 36.07
CA ALA A 264 53.58 24.30 36.76
C ALA A 264 52.98 23.23 35.82
N THR A 265 53.67 22.92 34.72
CA THR A 265 53.34 21.74 33.91
C THR A 265 53.67 20.47 34.70
N LEU A 266 52.82 19.42 34.59
CA LEU A 266 53.06 18.11 35.24
C LEU A 266 53.36 18.20 36.75
N PHE A 267 52.80 19.19 37.45
CA PHE A 267 53.23 19.60 38.80
C PHE A 267 53.16 18.46 39.83
N THR A 268 52.11 17.65 39.84
CA THR A 268 51.95 16.52 40.77
C THR A 268 52.42 15.17 40.22
N ASN A 269 53.06 15.12 39.04
CA ASN A 269 53.47 13.84 38.45
C ASN A 269 54.39 13.10 39.43
N THR A 270 54.20 11.80 39.66
CA THR A 270 55.06 11.03 40.58
C THR A 270 55.79 9.92 39.83
N THR A 271 55.02 9.08 39.12
CA THR A 271 55.49 7.90 38.37
C THR A 271 54.88 7.81 36.97
N GLY A 272 54.20 8.85 36.49
CA GLY A 272 53.72 8.93 35.11
C GLY A 272 54.89 9.06 34.12
N ASN A 273 54.79 8.38 32.98
CA ASN A 273 55.84 8.31 31.95
C ASN A 273 55.36 8.85 30.61
N ASP A 274 56.31 9.27 29.77
CA ASP A 274 56.09 9.63 28.36
C ASP A 274 55.02 10.72 28.14
N ASN A 275 54.78 11.59 29.13
CA ASN A 275 53.80 12.65 29.02
C ASN A 275 54.42 13.94 28.44
N THR A 276 53.73 14.59 27.51
CA THR A 276 54.09 15.91 26.98
C THR A 276 53.11 16.97 27.48
N ALA A 277 53.61 18.06 28.05
CA ALA A 277 52.81 19.15 28.61
C ALA A 277 53.44 20.51 28.25
N LEU A 278 52.82 21.25 27.32
CA LEU A 278 53.27 22.56 26.84
C LEU A 278 52.21 23.63 27.12
N GLY A 279 52.45 24.48 28.11
CA GLY A 279 51.51 25.53 28.52
C GLY A 279 51.66 25.94 29.99
N ASN A 280 50.75 26.78 30.49
CA ASN A 280 50.63 27.00 31.93
C ASN A 280 49.66 25.96 32.52
N ILE A 281 50.05 25.29 33.61
CA ILE A 281 49.18 24.33 34.35
C ILE A 281 48.73 23.14 33.46
N ALA A 282 49.42 22.87 32.34
CA ALA A 282 49.15 21.69 31.51
C ALA A 282 49.53 20.39 32.25
N LEU A 283 48.63 19.40 32.25
CA LEU A 283 48.76 18.14 33.02
C LEU A 283 48.99 18.32 34.55
N TYR A 284 48.60 19.46 35.13
CA TYR A 284 48.95 19.84 36.50
C TYR A 284 48.73 18.75 37.56
N ALA A 285 47.55 18.11 37.56
CA ALA A 285 47.12 17.12 38.55
C ALA A 285 47.53 15.66 38.22
N ASN A 286 48.33 15.42 37.17
CA ASN A 286 48.72 14.07 36.80
C ASN A 286 49.53 13.44 37.93
N THR A 287 49.26 12.18 38.28
CA THR A 287 50.00 11.47 39.34
C THR A 287 50.72 10.26 38.77
N THR A 288 49.98 9.39 38.07
CA THR A 288 50.49 8.14 37.48
C THR A 288 50.12 7.95 36.00
N GLY A 289 49.31 8.85 35.41
CA GLY A 289 48.88 8.75 34.01
C GLY A 289 50.05 8.79 33.02
N GLN A 290 49.94 8.06 31.91
CA GLN A 290 51.03 7.83 30.94
C GLN A 290 50.59 8.14 29.49
N TRP A 291 51.57 8.41 28.62
CA TRP A 291 51.35 8.69 27.19
C TRP A 291 50.35 9.83 26.88
N ASN A 292 50.19 10.78 27.80
CA ASN A 292 49.31 11.92 27.57
C ASN A 292 50.05 13.08 26.88
N THR A 293 49.40 13.74 25.92
CA THR A 293 49.87 14.97 25.29
C THR A 293 48.92 16.13 25.60
N ALA A 294 49.45 17.23 26.12
CA ALA A 294 48.68 18.43 26.46
C ALA A 294 49.39 19.70 25.97
N ILE A 295 48.77 20.42 25.03
CA ILE A 295 49.35 21.60 24.37
C ILE A 295 48.34 22.75 24.50
N GLY A 296 48.54 23.60 25.51
CA GLY A 296 47.66 24.73 25.83
C GLY A 296 47.63 25.03 27.32
N SER A 297 47.22 26.25 27.68
CA SER A 297 46.99 26.59 29.09
C SER A 297 45.83 25.76 29.64
N ASN A 298 45.99 25.19 30.84
CA ASN A 298 45.04 24.28 31.51
C ASN A 298 44.66 22.99 30.74
N ALA A 299 45.37 22.64 29.65
CA ALA A 299 45.12 21.39 28.91
C ALA A 299 45.38 20.17 29.81
N LEU A 300 44.43 19.24 29.89
CA LEU A 300 44.43 18.08 30.81
C LEU A 300 44.66 18.42 32.31
N SER A 301 44.44 19.66 32.75
CA SER A 301 44.91 20.13 34.06
C SER A 301 44.41 19.31 35.28
N GLY A 302 43.20 18.75 35.22
CA GLY A 302 42.65 17.87 36.25
C GLY A 302 43.02 16.38 36.17
N ASN A 303 43.67 15.92 35.08
CA ASN A 303 43.92 14.49 34.83
C ASN A 303 44.74 13.88 35.97
N THR A 304 44.27 12.80 36.60
CA THR A 304 44.97 12.19 37.76
C THR A 304 45.67 10.88 37.37
N THR A 305 44.94 9.95 36.78
CA THR A 305 45.42 8.61 36.36
C THR A 305 45.05 8.26 34.91
N GLY A 306 44.31 9.12 34.21
CA GLY A 306 43.97 8.93 32.80
C GLY A 306 45.22 8.85 31.92
N SER A 307 45.20 7.99 30.92
CA SER A 307 46.34 7.70 30.03
C SER A 307 45.92 7.74 28.56
N GLU A 308 46.91 7.89 27.67
CA GLU A 308 46.72 7.91 26.20
C GLU A 308 45.78 9.03 25.73
N ASN A 309 45.68 10.14 26.48
CA ASN A 309 44.86 11.29 26.09
C ASN A 309 45.68 12.35 25.34
N THR A 310 45.13 12.88 24.23
CA THR A 310 45.70 14.02 23.49
C THR A 310 44.78 15.23 23.64
N ALA A 311 45.31 16.37 24.08
CA ALA A 311 44.56 17.61 24.26
C ALA A 311 45.33 18.84 23.74
N THR A 312 44.83 19.46 22.67
CA THR A 312 45.44 20.64 22.06
C THR A 312 44.44 21.79 22.07
N GLY A 313 44.74 22.87 22.81
CA GLY A 313 43.87 24.03 22.98
C GLY A 313 43.78 24.52 24.41
N LEU A 314 43.27 25.74 24.60
CA LEU A 314 42.99 26.30 25.93
C LEU A 314 41.95 25.42 26.64
N ALA A 315 42.31 24.90 27.82
CA ALA A 315 41.48 24.03 28.66
C ALA A 315 40.90 22.77 27.98
N ALA A 316 41.52 22.29 26.89
CA ALA A 316 41.13 21.03 26.26
C ALA A 316 41.28 19.86 27.27
N LEU A 317 40.24 19.03 27.39
CA LEU A 317 40.11 17.95 28.39
C LEU A 317 40.29 18.39 29.87
N GLY A 318 40.11 19.68 30.19
CA GLY A 318 40.58 20.28 31.44
C GLY A 318 40.13 19.60 32.74
N SER A 319 38.93 19.02 32.79
CA SER A 319 38.37 18.39 34.00
C SER A 319 38.54 16.87 34.09
N ASN A 320 39.21 16.23 33.11
CA ASN A 320 39.39 14.78 33.08
C ASN A 320 39.99 14.29 34.39
N THR A 321 39.57 13.14 34.92
CA THR A 321 40.19 12.56 36.13
C THR A 321 40.84 11.21 35.83
N THR A 322 40.06 10.27 35.30
CA THR A 322 40.51 8.89 35.00
C THR A 322 40.20 8.46 33.57
N GLY A 323 39.56 9.30 32.75
CA GLY A 323 39.23 8.97 31.36
C GLY A 323 40.49 8.74 30.52
N ALA A 324 40.43 7.79 29.59
CA ALA A 324 41.57 7.36 28.76
C ALA A 324 41.23 7.34 27.27
N ASN A 325 42.25 7.33 26.40
CA ASN A 325 42.09 7.27 24.94
C ASN A 325 41.25 8.43 24.35
N ASN A 326 41.20 9.59 25.00
CA ASN A 326 40.44 10.74 24.48
C ASN A 326 41.32 11.67 23.62
N THR A 327 40.77 12.18 22.51
CA THR A 327 41.41 13.19 21.66
C THR A 327 40.58 14.47 21.65
N ALA A 328 41.10 15.57 22.20
CA ALA A 328 40.49 16.89 22.25
C ALA A 328 41.34 17.92 21.48
N ASN A 329 40.78 18.56 20.46
CA ASN A 329 41.49 19.57 19.66
C ASN A 329 40.60 20.81 19.46
N GLY A 330 40.88 21.88 20.22
CA GLY A 330 40.13 23.12 20.25
C GLY A 330 39.97 23.67 21.67
N THR A 331 39.74 24.98 21.78
CA THR A 331 39.43 25.62 23.08
C THR A 331 38.18 24.99 23.69
N ASN A 332 38.31 24.58 24.96
CA ASN A 332 37.31 23.85 25.75
C ASN A 332 36.76 22.57 25.09
N ALA A 333 37.50 21.97 24.15
CA ALA A 333 37.12 20.68 23.60
C ALA A 333 37.12 19.63 24.73
N LEU A 334 35.97 18.98 24.93
CA LEU A 334 35.76 17.94 25.93
C LEU A 334 36.12 18.37 27.37
N LEU A 335 35.84 19.64 27.70
CA LEU A 335 36.26 20.30 28.96
C LEU A 335 35.79 19.58 30.23
N ILE A 336 34.51 19.19 30.31
CA ILE A 336 33.90 18.62 31.52
C ILE A 336 33.74 17.09 31.39
N ASN A 337 34.72 16.43 30.76
CA ASN A 337 34.91 15.00 30.90
C ASN A 337 35.41 14.68 32.31
N SER A 338 34.85 13.66 32.97
CA SER A 338 35.37 13.19 34.27
C SER A 338 36.01 11.81 34.15
N THR A 339 35.27 10.86 33.56
CA THR A 339 35.69 9.45 33.40
C THR A 339 35.46 8.89 31.99
N GLY A 340 34.82 9.66 31.10
CA GLY A 340 34.55 9.24 29.72
C GLY A 340 35.83 8.91 28.95
N SER A 341 35.77 7.89 28.10
CA SER A 341 36.92 7.31 27.41
C SER A 341 36.62 6.99 25.95
N PHE A 342 37.67 6.91 25.12
CA PHE A 342 37.60 6.71 23.67
C PHE A 342 36.82 7.80 22.92
N ASN A 343 36.77 9.04 23.44
CA ASN A 343 36.05 10.13 22.80
C ASN A 343 36.95 11.01 21.91
N VAL A 344 36.43 11.44 20.76
CA VAL A 344 37.10 12.38 19.83
C VAL A 344 36.31 13.68 19.75
N ALA A 345 36.91 14.81 20.11
CA ALA A 345 36.30 16.13 20.11
C ALA A 345 37.19 17.14 19.37
N MET A 346 36.76 17.61 18.20
CA MET A 346 37.50 18.55 17.35
C MET A 346 36.67 19.79 17.03
N GLY A 347 37.06 20.93 17.59
CA GLY A 347 36.41 22.22 17.42
C GLY A 347 36.22 22.99 18.74
N TRP A 348 35.93 24.29 18.63
CA TRP A 348 35.58 25.13 19.78
C TRP A 348 34.33 24.59 20.49
N ASN A 349 34.44 24.35 21.81
CA ASN A 349 33.40 23.74 22.63
C ASN A 349 32.85 22.40 22.08
N ALA A 350 33.62 21.63 21.29
CA ALA A 350 33.20 20.30 20.87
C ALA A 350 33.11 19.37 22.10
N MET A 351 31.99 18.67 22.26
CA MET A 351 31.75 17.69 23.34
C MET A 351 31.91 18.22 24.79
N HIS A 352 31.61 19.50 25.02
CA HIS A 352 31.95 20.25 26.23
C HIS A 352 31.52 19.57 27.55
N ASP A 353 30.25 19.16 27.69
CA ASP A 353 29.67 18.62 28.94
C ASP A 353 29.55 17.08 28.97
N ASN A 354 30.52 16.35 28.41
CA ASN A 354 30.51 14.88 28.39
C ASN A 354 31.07 14.25 29.66
N THR A 355 30.30 14.22 30.76
CA THR A 355 30.84 13.79 32.06
C THR A 355 31.32 12.33 32.09
N THR A 356 30.54 11.41 31.51
CA THR A 356 30.77 9.95 31.57
C THR A 356 30.57 9.19 30.25
N GLY A 357 30.13 9.87 29.18
CA GLY A 357 29.91 9.26 27.87
C GLY A 357 31.19 8.68 27.25
N ASN A 358 31.05 7.54 26.57
CA ASN A 358 32.16 6.78 25.98
C ASN A 358 31.99 6.58 24.47
N GLY A 359 33.11 6.54 23.75
CA GLY A 359 33.13 6.19 22.32
C GLY A 359 32.46 7.20 21.40
N ASN A 360 32.27 8.45 21.83
CA ASN A 360 31.64 9.50 21.03
C ASN A 360 32.63 10.19 20.09
N THR A 361 32.16 10.66 18.94
CA THR A 361 32.93 11.51 18.00
C THR A 361 32.15 12.80 17.75
N ALA A 362 32.80 13.95 17.90
CA ALA A 362 32.25 15.27 17.72
C ALA A 362 33.22 16.16 16.93
N VAL A 363 32.87 16.54 15.70
CA VAL A 363 33.73 17.32 14.80
C VAL A 363 32.95 18.53 14.30
N GLY A 364 33.27 19.71 14.83
CA GLY A 364 32.61 20.97 14.54
C GLY A 364 32.42 21.85 15.79
N ALA A 365 32.26 23.15 15.59
CA ALA A 365 32.02 24.08 16.69
C ALA A 365 30.69 23.74 17.41
N SER A 366 30.76 23.53 18.73
CA SER A 366 29.64 23.07 19.57
C SER A 366 28.96 21.78 19.09
N ALA A 367 29.65 20.92 18.34
CA ALA A 367 29.18 19.57 18.06
C ALA A 367 29.10 18.77 19.37
N LEU A 368 27.99 18.07 19.61
CA LEU A 368 27.73 17.24 20.79
C LEU A 368 27.91 17.98 22.14
N TYR A 369 27.64 19.30 22.18
CA TYR A 369 27.97 20.20 23.29
C TYR A 369 27.54 19.70 24.68
N ILE A 370 26.30 19.23 24.83
CA ILE A 370 25.78 18.62 26.07
C ILE A 370 25.58 17.12 25.86
N ASN A 371 26.43 16.27 26.45
CA ASN A 371 26.35 14.81 26.31
C ASN A 371 26.77 14.06 27.59
N THR A 372 26.05 14.29 28.69
CA THR A 372 26.47 13.85 30.03
C THR A 372 26.74 12.33 30.12
N THR A 373 25.91 11.50 29.52
CA THR A 373 26.01 10.03 29.61
C THR A 373 25.84 9.29 28.27
N GLY A 374 25.50 9.98 27.18
CA GLY A 374 25.27 9.37 25.87
C GLY A 374 26.53 8.67 25.32
N VAL A 375 26.36 7.49 24.70
CA VAL A 375 27.47 6.67 24.18
C VAL A 375 27.37 6.41 22.68
N VAL A 376 28.53 6.23 22.03
CA VAL A 376 28.66 5.82 20.62
C VAL A 376 27.90 6.75 19.65
N ASN A 377 27.89 8.05 19.93
CA ASN A 377 27.31 9.06 19.02
C ASN A 377 28.38 9.62 18.08
N SER A 378 28.01 9.87 16.82
CA SER A 378 28.90 10.45 15.80
C SER A 378 28.31 11.72 15.22
N ALA A 379 28.82 12.89 15.63
CA ALA A 379 28.33 14.21 15.28
C ALA A 379 29.36 15.01 14.45
N PHE A 380 29.05 15.29 13.19
CA PHE A 380 29.91 15.98 12.23
C PHE A 380 29.19 17.22 11.68
N GLY A 381 29.56 18.40 12.15
CA GLY A 381 28.99 19.69 11.73
C GLY A 381 28.75 20.65 12.89
N ILE A 382 28.65 21.95 12.58
CA ILE A 382 28.41 23.00 13.58
C ILE A 382 27.06 22.76 14.28
N SER A 383 27.08 22.73 15.61
CA SER A 383 25.91 22.42 16.47
C SER A 383 25.16 21.12 16.14
N SER A 384 25.83 20.16 15.48
CA SER A 384 25.30 18.79 15.34
C SER A 384 25.16 18.14 16.73
N MET A 385 23.99 17.56 17.01
CA MET A 385 23.65 16.91 18.30
C MET A 385 23.86 17.77 19.56
N ARG A 386 23.71 19.09 19.47
CA ARG A 386 24.11 20.03 20.52
C ARG A 386 23.60 19.70 21.93
N ASN A 387 22.36 19.23 22.09
CA ASN A 387 21.71 19.07 23.40
C ASN A 387 21.59 17.60 23.90
N ASN A 388 22.33 16.66 23.31
CA ASN A 388 22.19 15.21 23.47
C ASN A 388 22.54 14.62 24.85
N THR A 389 21.79 14.95 25.91
CA THR A 389 22.13 14.56 27.30
C THR A 389 22.44 13.06 27.52
N THR A 390 21.60 12.15 27.01
CA THR A 390 21.67 10.70 27.28
C THR A 390 21.48 9.83 26.02
N GLY A 391 21.05 10.44 24.91
CA GLY A 391 20.85 9.74 23.63
C GLY A 391 22.12 9.03 23.16
N SER A 392 21.98 7.83 22.61
CA SER A 392 23.08 6.92 22.28
C SER A 392 22.89 6.26 20.91
N TYR A 393 24.00 5.84 20.30
CA TYR A 393 24.05 5.22 18.96
C TYR A 393 23.48 6.10 17.83
N ASN A 394 23.51 7.43 17.96
CA ASN A 394 23.04 8.33 16.91
C ASN A 394 24.17 8.73 15.95
N THR A 395 23.85 8.88 14.67
CA THR A 395 24.76 9.40 13.63
C THR A 395 24.19 10.70 13.07
N ALA A 396 25.00 11.76 13.03
CA ALA A 396 24.58 13.10 12.66
C ALA A 396 25.65 13.78 11.78
N LEU A 397 25.31 14.08 10.52
CA LEU A 397 26.23 14.61 9.52
C LEU A 397 25.60 15.82 8.81
N GLY A 398 26.02 17.02 9.20
CA GLY A 398 25.50 18.30 8.71
C GLY A 398 25.26 19.28 9.87
N ALA A 399 25.30 20.58 9.57
CA ALA A 399 25.01 21.60 10.58
C ALA A 399 23.57 21.46 11.12
N ASN A 400 23.40 21.70 12.43
CA ASN A 400 22.13 21.62 13.17
C ASN A 400 21.36 20.28 13.07
N THR A 401 22.02 19.20 12.64
CA THR A 401 21.45 17.83 12.67
C THR A 401 21.19 17.40 14.12
N LEU A 402 20.01 16.84 14.41
CA LEU A 402 19.62 16.36 15.75
C LEU A 402 19.85 17.39 16.89
N ILE A 403 19.82 18.70 16.59
CA ILE A 403 20.30 19.76 17.51
C ILE A 403 19.57 19.77 18.87
N TYR A 404 18.28 19.44 18.90
CA TYR A 404 17.47 19.36 20.12
C TYR A 404 17.32 17.94 20.72
N ASN A 405 18.03 16.94 20.20
CA ASN A 405 17.93 15.57 20.73
C ASN A 405 18.37 15.55 22.20
N THR A 406 17.65 14.81 23.06
CA THR A 406 17.98 14.72 24.49
C THR A 406 18.21 13.26 24.92
N THR A 407 17.27 12.38 24.55
CA THR A 407 17.20 10.97 24.98
C THR A 407 16.96 10.02 23.79
N GLY A 408 16.71 10.56 22.59
CA GLY A 408 16.49 9.76 21.38
C GLY A 408 17.71 8.91 21.01
N ASN A 409 17.48 7.64 20.71
CA ASN A 409 18.51 6.64 20.41
C ASN A 409 18.38 6.13 18.96
N TYR A 410 19.49 5.64 18.40
CA TYR A 410 19.55 4.98 17.08
C TYR A 410 19.02 5.85 15.91
N ASN A 411 19.11 7.18 16.01
CA ASN A 411 18.72 8.07 14.93
C ASN A 411 19.89 8.34 13.98
N THR A 412 19.63 8.32 12.67
CA THR A 412 20.59 8.70 11.62
C THR A 412 20.08 9.96 10.91
N ALA A 413 20.84 11.05 10.97
CA ALA A 413 20.50 12.36 10.41
C ALA A 413 21.62 12.88 9.51
N VAL A 414 21.36 13.01 8.21
CA VAL A 414 22.34 13.41 7.19
C VAL A 414 21.77 14.51 6.31
N GLY A 415 22.42 15.67 6.31
CA GLY A 415 21.97 16.88 5.62
C GLY A 415 21.60 18.02 6.59
N LEU A 416 21.58 19.26 6.09
CA LEU A 416 21.32 20.45 6.88
C LEU A 416 20.00 20.33 7.68
N SER A 417 20.09 20.48 9.01
CA SER A 417 18.95 20.43 9.93
C SER A 417 18.09 19.16 9.89
N ALA A 418 18.59 18.03 9.39
CA ALA A 418 17.86 16.75 9.44
C ALA A 418 17.58 16.34 10.91
N LEU A 419 16.34 15.90 11.19
CA LEU A 419 15.83 15.62 12.54
C LEU A 419 16.03 16.78 13.55
N GLY A 420 16.01 18.03 13.09
CA GLY A 420 16.40 19.20 13.89
C GLY A 420 15.70 19.35 15.24
N THR A 421 14.39 19.07 15.33
CA THR A 421 13.59 19.21 16.57
C THR A 421 13.35 17.91 17.34
N ASN A 422 14.02 16.81 16.97
CA ASN A 422 13.86 15.52 17.67
C ASN A 422 14.28 15.69 19.11
N THR A 423 13.49 15.21 20.07
CA THR A 423 13.85 15.26 21.50
C THR A 423 14.01 13.87 22.07
N THR A 424 13.03 12.99 21.83
CA THR A 424 12.95 11.63 22.36
C THR A 424 12.65 10.56 21.32
N GLY A 425 12.37 10.93 20.06
CA GLY A 425 12.10 9.97 18.98
C GLY A 425 13.28 9.05 18.71
N ILE A 426 13.02 7.77 18.41
CA ILE A 426 14.03 6.72 18.25
C ILE A 426 13.95 6.02 16.88
N ASN A 427 15.06 5.39 16.46
CA ASN A 427 15.15 4.60 15.22
C ASN A 427 14.77 5.37 13.94
N ASN A 428 14.88 6.71 13.92
CA ASN A 428 14.55 7.50 12.73
C ASN A 428 15.76 7.62 11.79
N THR A 429 15.54 7.45 10.49
CA THR A 429 16.53 7.69 9.43
C THR A 429 16.09 8.90 8.60
N ALA A 430 16.94 9.92 8.49
CA ALA A 430 16.66 11.18 7.82
C ALA A 430 17.85 11.56 6.92
N LEU A 431 17.72 11.35 5.61
CA LEU A 431 18.73 11.60 4.59
C LEU A 431 18.24 12.67 3.61
N GLY A 432 18.63 13.92 3.84
CA GLY A 432 18.27 15.08 3.03
C GLY A 432 18.09 16.34 3.87
N SER A 433 18.28 17.51 3.25
CA SER A 433 18.07 18.81 3.90
C SER A 433 16.66 18.92 4.49
N SER A 434 16.55 19.29 5.77
CA SER A 434 15.28 19.41 6.51
C SER A 434 14.38 18.15 6.50
N SER A 435 14.93 16.96 6.21
CA SER A 435 14.19 15.70 6.36
C SER A 435 13.86 15.45 7.84
N LEU A 436 12.61 15.05 8.13
CA LEU A 436 12.06 14.90 9.49
C LEU A 436 12.28 16.11 10.43
N TYR A 437 12.36 17.34 9.90
CA TYR A 437 12.75 18.53 10.67
C TYR A 437 11.92 18.77 11.94
N ASN A 438 10.58 18.71 11.85
CA ASN A 438 9.65 18.96 12.96
C ASN A 438 9.36 17.73 13.85
N ASN A 439 10.07 16.61 13.64
CA ASN A 439 9.86 15.39 14.42
C ASN A 439 10.29 15.60 15.85
N THR A 440 9.42 15.37 16.84
CA THR A 440 9.74 15.55 18.26
C THR A 440 9.87 14.20 18.98
N THR A 441 8.84 13.36 18.81
CA THR A 441 8.71 12.04 19.48
C THR A 441 8.40 10.90 18.50
N GLY A 442 8.04 11.23 17.25
CA GLY A 442 7.83 10.25 16.18
C GLY A 442 9.04 9.32 16.03
N SER A 443 8.78 8.03 15.81
CA SER A 443 9.80 6.98 15.90
C SER A 443 9.70 5.96 14.76
N SER A 444 10.82 5.32 14.44
CA SER A 444 10.94 4.35 13.33
C SER A 444 10.53 4.90 11.95
N ASN A 445 10.70 6.21 11.72
CA ASN A 445 10.42 6.82 10.42
C ASN A 445 11.68 6.82 9.52
N THR A 446 11.48 6.58 8.23
CA THR A 446 12.53 6.67 7.21
C THR A 446 12.17 7.79 6.23
N ALA A 447 13.02 8.81 6.11
CA ALA A 447 12.88 9.94 5.22
C ALA A 447 14.13 10.08 4.34
N MET A 448 13.98 10.03 3.03
CA MET A 448 15.07 10.08 2.05
C MET A 448 14.71 11.05 0.92
N GLY A 449 15.28 12.25 0.96
CA GLY A 449 14.97 13.37 0.08
C GLY A 449 14.94 14.69 0.86
N SER A 450 15.11 15.81 0.16
CA SER A 450 14.93 17.12 0.79
C SER A 450 13.48 17.25 1.27
N SER A 451 13.30 17.74 2.50
CA SER A 451 11.99 17.96 3.13
C SER A 451 11.07 16.72 3.24
N ALA A 452 11.57 15.51 3.02
CA ALA A 452 10.79 14.29 3.24
C ALA A 452 10.34 14.20 4.71
N LEU A 453 9.05 13.96 4.96
CA LEU A 453 8.41 13.99 6.28
C LEU A 453 8.67 15.27 7.11
N ARG A 454 8.91 16.44 6.46
CA ARG A 454 9.35 17.67 7.15
C ARG A 454 8.50 18.06 8.36
N ASN A 455 7.17 17.97 8.27
CA ASN A 455 6.27 18.40 9.34
C ASN A 455 5.87 17.29 10.34
N ASN A 456 6.37 16.06 10.19
CA ASN A 456 6.01 14.95 11.06
C ASN A 456 6.38 15.31 12.51
N THR A 457 5.47 15.19 13.48
CA THR A 457 5.76 15.53 14.88
C THR A 457 5.80 14.28 15.76
N THR A 458 4.74 13.48 15.67
CA THR A 458 4.52 12.27 16.49
C THR A 458 4.21 11.03 15.65
N GLY A 459 3.96 11.20 14.34
CA GLY A 459 3.75 10.08 13.41
C GLY A 459 4.92 9.10 13.40
N TYR A 460 4.63 7.81 13.24
CA TYR A 460 5.59 6.73 13.43
C TYR A 460 5.50 5.66 12.32
N SER A 461 6.59 4.91 12.13
CA SER A 461 6.68 3.85 11.10
C SER A 461 6.39 4.32 9.66
N ASN A 462 6.54 5.61 9.34
CA ASN A 462 6.36 6.11 7.97
C ASN A 462 7.64 5.92 7.14
N THR A 463 7.51 5.63 5.86
CA THR A 463 8.61 5.61 4.88
C THR A 463 8.32 6.62 3.78
N ALA A 464 9.22 7.58 3.55
CA ALA A 464 9.09 8.65 2.58
C ALA A 464 10.38 8.79 1.77
N THR A 465 10.33 8.47 0.47
CA THR A 465 11.48 8.54 -0.45
C THR A 465 11.13 9.41 -1.65
N GLY A 466 11.69 10.61 -1.72
CA GLY A 466 11.40 11.63 -2.73
C GLY A 466 11.52 13.04 -2.18
N LEU A 467 11.61 14.02 -3.09
CA LEU A 467 11.45 15.44 -2.74
C LEU A 467 10.03 15.66 -2.19
N ASP A 468 9.92 16.30 -1.02
CA ASP A 468 8.65 16.66 -0.38
C ASP A 468 7.66 15.47 -0.18
N ALA A 469 8.15 14.23 -0.14
CA ALA A 469 7.33 13.05 0.16
C ALA A 469 6.80 13.11 1.61
N LEU A 470 5.48 12.92 1.80
CA LEU A 470 4.79 13.06 3.10
C LEU A 470 5.03 14.42 3.82
N TYR A 471 5.24 15.50 3.06
CA TYR A 471 5.67 16.82 3.57
C TYR A 471 4.83 17.37 4.73
N LEU A 472 3.49 17.36 4.63
CA LEU A 472 2.59 17.90 5.67
C LEU A 472 2.22 16.92 6.79
N ASN A 473 2.74 15.69 6.79
CA ASN A 473 2.35 14.67 7.79
C ASN A 473 2.61 15.21 9.20
N THR A 474 1.73 15.00 10.18
CA THR A 474 1.96 15.41 11.57
C THR A 474 1.91 14.20 12.51
N THR A 475 0.83 13.44 12.42
CA THR A 475 0.48 12.32 13.31
C THR A 475 0.16 11.02 12.55
N GLY A 476 -0.02 11.09 11.23
CA GLY A 476 -0.22 9.93 10.37
C GLY A 476 0.92 8.92 10.49
N TYR A 477 0.60 7.63 10.44
CA TYR A 477 1.52 6.54 10.76
C TYR A 477 1.42 5.37 9.77
N LYS A 478 2.48 4.56 9.67
CA LYS A 478 2.59 3.40 8.75
C LYS A 478 2.36 3.73 7.26
N ASN A 479 2.53 4.98 6.84
CA ASN A 479 2.40 5.36 5.44
C ASN A 479 3.68 5.05 4.64
N ILE A 480 3.53 4.69 3.38
CA ILE A 480 4.62 4.51 2.41
C ILE A 480 4.43 5.53 1.29
N ALA A 481 5.40 6.41 1.07
CA ALA A 481 5.44 7.38 -0.01
C ALA A 481 6.75 7.23 -0.80
N TYR A 482 6.67 6.94 -2.10
CA TYR A 482 7.83 6.79 -2.98
C TYR A 482 7.60 7.58 -4.27
N GLY A 483 8.30 8.70 -4.43
CA GLY A 483 8.17 9.64 -5.53
C GLY A 483 8.12 11.09 -5.07
N ASP A 484 8.40 12.02 -5.99
CA ASP A 484 8.21 13.46 -5.76
C ASP A 484 6.78 13.75 -5.33
N SER A 485 6.63 14.53 -4.25
CA SER A 485 5.34 14.99 -3.72
C SER A 485 4.32 13.88 -3.45
N ALA A 486 4.75 12.61 -3.25
CA ALA A 486 3.84 11.52 -2.89
C ALA A 486 3.27 11.74 -1.48
N LEU A 487 1.95 11.62 -1.31
CA LEU A 487 1.23 11.92 -0.05
C LEU A 487 1.51 13.35 0.53
N TYR A 488 1.81 14.33 -0.34
CA TYR A 488 2.25 15.68 0.07
C TYR A 488 1.38 16.38 1.12
N LEU A 489 0.04 16.36 0.96
CA LEU A 489 -0.91 17.02 1.88
C LEU A 489 -1.34 16.15 3.09
N ASN A 490 -0.83 14.93 3.26
CA ASN A 490 -1.28 14.04 4.34
C ASN A 490 -1.01 14.69 5.69
N THR A 491 -1.96 14.64 6.63
CA THR A 491 -1.77 15.21 7.98
C THR A 491 -1.89 14.13 9.06
N THR A 492 -3.02 13.42 9.06
CA THR A 492 -3.36 12.39 10.06
C THR A 492 -3.62 11.02 9.43
N GLY A 493 -3.75 10.94 8.10
CA GLY A 493 -4.04 9.70 7.39
C GLY A 493 -2.99 8.62 7.61
N PHE A 494 -3.41 7.36 7.76
CA PHE A 494 -2.56 6.23 8.14
C PHE A 494 -2.68 5.01 7.22
N THR A 495 -1.60 4.23 7.17
CA THR A 495 -1.47 2.98 6.39
C THR A 495 -1.84 3.16 4.91
N ASN A 496 -1.50 4.32 4.34
CA ASN A 496 -1.61 4.57 2.89
C ASN A 496 -0.32 4.18 2.16
N ILE A 497 -0.43 3.71 0.91
CA ILE A 497 0.68 3.38 0.02
C ILE A 497 0.59 4.28 -1.21
N ALA A 498 1.61 5.09 -1.47
CA ALA A 498 1.70 6.00 -2.60
C ALA A 498 3.03 5.79 -3.34
N VAL A 499 2.99 5.27 -4.56
CA VAL A 499 4.18 4.94 -5.37
C VAL A 499 4.05 5.57 -6.75
N GLY A 500 4.72 6.71 -6.95
CA GLY A 500 4.67 7.52 -8.16
C GLY A 500 4.68 9.01 -7.84
N VAL A 501 5.15 9.82 -8.79
CA VAL A 501 5.11 11.28 -8.67
C VAL A 501 3.66 11.73 -8.47
N LYS A 502 3.42 12.47 -7.37
CA LYS A 502 2.11 12.97 -6.95
C LYS A 502 1.02 11.90 -6.80
N ALA A 503 1.39 10.65 -6.53
CA ALA A 503 0.44 9.65 -6.06
C ALA A 503 -0.15 10.09 -4.69
N LEU A 504 -1.47 9.98 -4.52
CA LEU A 504 -2.19 10.37 -3.28
C LEU A 504 -1.93 11.83 -2.82
N TYR A 505 -1.53 12.73 -3.75
CA TYR A 505 -1.02 14.08 -3.44
C TYR A 505 -1.91 14.89 -2.47
N SER A 506 -3.22 14.88 -2.69
CA SER A 506 -4.17 15.72 -1.94
C SER A 506 -4.69 15.12 -0.63
N ASN A 507 -4.28 13.89 -0.29
CA ASN A 507 -4.85 13.15 0.84
C ASN A 507 -4.62 13.95 2.12
N SER A 508 -5.64 14.20 2.93
CA SER A 508 -5.47 14.93 4.20
C SER A 508 -5.63 14.01 5.40
N THR A 509 -6.66 13.16 5.36
CA THR A 509 -7.09 12.27 6.46
C THR A 509 -7.55 10.88 5.98
N GLY A 510 -7.61 10.64 4.66
CA GLY A 510 -7.96 9.33 4.09
C GLY A 510 -6.97 8.23 4.50
N ASN A 511 -7.47 7.00 4.65
CA ASN A 511 -6.75 5.88 5.25
C ASN A 511 -6.82 4.62 4.38
N LEU A 512 -5.82 3.74 4.53
CA LEU A 512 -5.84 2.40 3.92
C LEU A 512 -6.00 2.43 2.38
N ASN A 513 -5.56 3.51 1.73
CA ASN A 513 -5.55 3.64 0.27
C ASN A 513 -4.23 3.12 -0.33
N GLN A 514 -4.29 2.56 -1.53
CA GLN A 514 -3.14 2.19 -2.35
C GLN A 514 -3.21 2.94 -3.68
N ALA A 515 -2.20 3.74 -4.00
CA ALA A 515 -2.07 4.50 -5.24
C ALA A 515 -0.70 4.23 -5.87
N ILE A 516 -0.67 3.51 -6.99
CA ILE A 516 0.53 3.09 -7.70
C ILE A 516 0.44 3.61 -9.14
N GLY A 517 1.29 4.57 -9.48
CA GLY A 517 1.30 5.25 -10.77
C GLY A 517 1.38 6.77 -10.65
N PHE A 518 1.84 7.41 -11.72
CA PHE A 518 1.89 8.87 -11.85
C PHE A 518 0.48 9.47 -11.68
N HIS A 519 0.33 10.39 -10.72
CA HIS A 519 -0.94 11.03 -10.34
C HIS A 519 -2.09 10.03 -10.07
N SER A 520 -1.78 8.82 -9.61
CA SER A 520 -2.77 7.86 -9.11
C SER A 520 -3.42 8.40 -7.83
N LEU A 521 -4.75 8.33 -7.74
CA LEU A 521 -5.57 8.82 -6.62
C LEU A 521 -5.31 10.30 -6.22
N TYR A 522 -4.87 11.14 -7.18
CA TYR A 522 -4.31 12.47 -6.94
C TYR A 522 -5.16 13.40 -6.07
N SER A 523 -6.48 13.46 -6.32
CA SER A 523 -7.39 14.41 -5.67
C SER A 523 -7.97 13.93 -4.33
N ASN A 524 -7.62 12.72 -3.88
CA ASN A 524 -8.26 12.12 -2.69
C ASN A 524 -8.03 13.00 -1.49
N THR A 525 -9.03 13.25 -0.65
CA THR A 525 -8.85 14.03 0.59
C THR A 525 -9.16 13.18 1.82
N THR A 526 -10.30 12.49 1.78
CA THR A 526 -10.88 11.74 2.90
C THR A 526 -11.30 10.32 2.52
N GLY A 527 -11.38 9.99 1.22
CA GLY A 527 -11.67 8.65 0.73
C GLY A 527 -10.71 7.60 1.27
N PHE A 528 -11.20 6.37 1.48
CA PHE A 528 -10.50 5.29 2.17
C PHE A 528 -10.74 3.94 1.49
N TYR A 529 -9.89 2.95 1.75
CA TYR A 529 -9.90 1.63 1.08
C TYR A 529 -9.85 1.65 -0.46
N ASN A 530 -9.43 2.76 -1.09
CA ASN A 530 -9.31 2.79 -2.55
C ASN A 530 -8.01 2.12 -3.00
N ILE A 531 -8.10 1.29 -4.04
CA ILE A 531 -6.95 0.69 -4.74
C ILE A 531 -6.89 1.28 -6.14
N ALA A 532 -5.77 1.90 -6.49
CA ALA A 532 -5.55 2.58 -7.77
C ALA A 532 -4.18 2.16 -8.33
N ASN A 533 -4.17 1.50 -9.48
CA ASN A 533 -2.97 0.92 -10.09
C ASN A 533 -2.89 1.25 -11.59
N GLY A 534 -2.18 2.32 -11.92
CA GLY A 534 -1.99 2.80 -13.29
C GLY A 534 -1.96 4.33 -13.40
N TYR A 535 -1.51 4.80 -14.57
CA TYR A 535 -1.45 6.24 -14.93
C TYR A 535 -2.83 6.90 -14.82
N TYR A 536 -2.94 7.98 -14.03
CA TYR A 536 -4.19 8.70 -13.71
C TYR A 536 -5.38 7.80 -13.26
N THR A 537 -5.12 6.68 -12.59
CA THR A 537 -6.19 5.90 -11.94
C THR A 537 -6.87 6.69 -10.83
N LEU A 538 -8.21 6.71 -10.80
CA LEU A 538 -9.01 7.40 -9.77
C LEU A 538 -8.59 8.88 -9.53
N TYR A 539 -8.10 9.57 -10.57
CA TYR A 539 -7.46 10.88 -10.49
C TYR A 539 -8.29 11.94 -9.74
N SER A 540 -9.59 12.00 -10.00
CA SER A 540 -10.51 13.03 -9.47
C SER A 540 -11.15 12.65 -8.12
N ASN A 541 -10.86 11.46 -7.57
CA ASN A 541 -11.56 10.94 -6.39
C ASN A 541 -11.33 11.89 -5.21
N THR A 542 -12.35 12.30 -4.46
CA THR A 542 -12.18 13.19 -3.30
C THR A 542 -12.58 12.51 -2.00
N THR A 543 -13.80 11.96 -1.99
CA THR A 543 -14.42 11.32 -0.82
C THR A 543 -14.86 9.87 -1.09
N GLY A 544 -14.93 9.47 -2.37
CA GLY A 544 -15.28 8.10 -2.77
C GLY A 544 -14.39 7.05 -2.11
N HIS A 545 -14.97 5.93 -1.69
CA HIS A 545 -14.30 4.90 -0.90
C HIS A 545 -14.52 3.48 -1.46
N SER A 546 -13.64 2.56 -1.07
CA SER A 546 -13.68 1.15 -1.46
C SER A 546 -13.65 0.89 -2.98
N ASN A 547 -13.16 1.83 -3.79
CA ASN A 547 -13.07 1.66 -5.25
C ASN A 547 -11.77 0.91 -5.63
N VAL A 548 -11.83 0.08 -6.67
CA VAL A 548 -10.68 -0.67 -7.21
C VAL A 548 -10.49 -0.34 -8.69
N ALA A 549 -9.47 0.45 -9.02
CA ALA A 549 -9.14 0.89 -10.38
C ALA A 549 -7.79 0.33 -10.83
N THR A 550 -7.75 -0.40 -11.94
CA THR A 550 -6.52 -0.94 -12.54
C THR A 550 -6.48 -0.67 -14.05
N GLY A 551 -5.38 -0.09 -14.52
CA GLY A 551 -5.16 0.32 -15.90
C GLY A 551 -5.33 1.82 -16.15
N THR A 552 -4.74 2.31 -17.24
CA THR A 552 -4.68 3.74 -17.58
C THR A 552 -6.05 4.40 -17.60
N ASN A 553 -6.18 5.50 -16.85
CA ASN A 553 -7.39 6.31 -16.72
C ASN A 553 -8.64 5.54 -16.19
N ALA A 554 -8.49 4.38 -15.54
CA ALA A 554 -9.62 3.70 -14.92
C ALA A 554 -10.21 4.55 -13.77
N LEU A 555 -11.54 4.74 -13.75
CA LEU A 555 -12.28 5.61 -12.81
C LEU A 555 -11.77 7.07 -12.73
N PHE A 556 -11.20 7.60 -13.81
CA PHE A 556 -10.54 8.93 -13.84
C PHE A 556 -11.37 10.07 -13.23
N SER A 557 -12.65 10.18 -13.58
CA SER A 557 -13.54 11.28 -13.15
C SER A 557 -14.24 11.05 -11.81
N ASN A 558 -14.04 9.90 -11.14
CA ASN A 558 -14.80 9.57 -9.92
C ASN A 558 -14.58 10.66 -8.87
N THR A 559 -15.62 11.09 -8.15
CA THR A 559 -15.48 12.09 -7.07
C THR A 559 -15.97 11.54 -5.75
N THR A 560 -17.19 11.00 -5.74
CA THR A 560 -17.88 10.47 -4.54
C THR A 560 -18.50 9.09 -4.75
N GLY A 561 -18.35 8.48 -5.93
CA GLY A 561 -18.80 7.11 -6.20
C GLY A 561 -18.03 6.08 -5.35
N ASN A 562 -18.72 5.04 -4.88
CA ASN A 562 -18.19 4.04 -3.95
C ASN A 562 -18.31 2.61 -4.50
N TRP A 563 -17.51 1.69 -3.99
CA TRP A 563 -17.57 0.25 -4.32
C TRP A 563 -17.43 -0.09 -5.81
N ASN A 564 -16.91 0.82 -6.63
CA ASN A 564 -16.74 0.58 -8.06
C ASN A 564 -15.47 -0.23 -8.34
N VAL A 565 -15.57 -1.24 -9.21
CA VAL A 565 -14.44 -2.02 -9.72
C VAL A 565 -14.24 -1.69 -11.20
N ALA A 566 -13.06 -1.20 -11.58
CA ALA A 566 -12.71 -0.78 -12.93
C ALA A 566 -11.37 -1.43 -13.35
N SER A 567 -11.42 -2.36 -14.29
CA SER A 567 -10.25 -3.13 -14.75
C SER A 567 -10.11 -3.03 -16.27
N GLY A 568 -9.23 -2.14 -16.73
CA GLY A 568 -8.93 -1.90 -18.14
C GLY A 568 -8.76 -0.43 -18.48
N ASN A 569 -8.05 -0.14 -19.57
CA ASN A 569 -7.88 1.22 -20.09
C ASN A 569 -9.26 1.88 -20.33
N GLY A 570 -9.48 3.05 -19.72
CA GLY A 570 -10.72 3.82 -19.85
C GLY A 570 -11.97 3.16 -19.25
N SER A 571 -11.84 2.13 -18.40
CA SER A 571 -12.99 1.55 -17.69
C SER A 571 -13.58 2.56 -16.69
N LEU A 572 -14.90 2.76 -16.70
CA LEU A 572 -15.61 3.74 -15.84
C LEU A 572 -15.05 5.19 -15.92
N PHE A 573 -14.48 5.60 -17.07
CA PHE A 573 -13.73 6.86 -17.21
C PHE A 573 -14.49 8.13 -16.76
N LEU A 574 -15.76 8.28 -17.15
CA LEU A 574 -16.59 9.45 -16.78
C LEU A 574 -17.40 9.29 -15.48
N ASN A 575 -17.22 8.21 -14.71
CA ASN A 575 -18.00 8.00 -13.49
C ASN A 575 -17.74 9.16 -12.52
N THR A 576 -18.76 9.69 -11.85
CA THR A 576 -18.59 10.78 -10.86
C THR A 576 -19.14 10.36 -9.51
N THR A 577 -20.43 9.99 -9.47
CA THR A 577 -21.15 9.59 -8.26
C THR A 577 -21.74 8.17 -8.33
N GLY A 578 -21.76 7.56 -9.52
CA GLY A 578 -22.22 6.18 -9.70
C GLY A 578 -21.46 5.22 -8.78
N SER A 579 -22.18 4.27 -8.18
CA SER A 579 -21.64 3.34 -7.16
C SER A 579 -21.96 1.89 -7.48
N ASP A 580 -21.22 0.97 -6.87
CA ASP A 580 -21.43 -0.49 -6.98
C ASP A 580 -21.34 -1.02 -8.43
N ASN A 581 -20.63 -0.32 -9.32
CA ASN A 581 -20.44 -0.74 -10.71
C ASN A 581 -19.19 -1.62 -10.86
N THR A 582 -19.31 -2.73 -11.59
CA THR A 582 -18.17 -3.57 -12.01
C THR A 582 -17.96 -3.45 -13.52
N ALA A 583 -16.80 -2.95 -13.94
CA ALA A 583 -16.44 -2.72 -15.34
C ALA A 583 -15.08 -3.36 -15.65
N THR A 584 -15.09 -4.49 -16.36
CA THR A 584 -13.88 -5.24 -16.76
C THR A 584 -13.78 -5.32 -18.27
N GLY A 585 -12.79 -4.64 -18.83
CA GLY A 585 -12.55 -4.52 -20.27
C GLY A 585 -12.25 -3.08 -20.71
N ASN A 586 -11.56 -2.92 -21.83
CA ASN A 586 -11.26 -1.61 -22.39
C ASN A 586 -12.54 -0.84 -22.73
N PHE A 587 -12.64 0.41 -22.24
CA PHE A 587 -13.80 1.30 -22.36
C PHE A 587 -15.15 0.71 -21.86
N SER A 588 -15.11 -0.30 -20.98
CA SER A 588 -16.31 -0.78 -20.29
C SER A 588 -16.90 0.31 -19.38
N LEU A 589 -18.21 0.54 -19.46
CA LEU A 589 -18.92 1.65 -18.79
C LEU A 589 -18.32 3.07 -18.98
N THR A 590 -17.56 3.31 -20.07
CA THR A 590 -16.72 4.52 -20.20
C THR A 590 -17.47 5.86 -20.03
N ASN A 591 -18.73 5.96 -20.45
CA ASN A 591 -19.52 7.19 -20.35
C ASN A 591 -20.43 7.27 -19.11
N ASN A 592 -20.43 6.25 -18.24
CA ASN A 592 -21.30 6.25 -17.06
C ASN A 592 -20.93 7.44 -16.17
N THR A 593 -21.90 8.22 -15.68
CA THR A 593 -21.63 9.34 -14.76
C THR A 593 -22.26 9.11 -13.39
N THR A 594 -23.51 8.63 -13.38
CA THR A 594 -24.36 8.48 -12.18
C THR A 594 -25.00 7.09 -12.05
N GLY A 595 -25.01 6.29 -13.12
CA GLY A 595 -25.56 4.94 -13.11
C GLY A 595 -24.87 4.04 -12.09
N SER A 596 -25.63 3.16 -11.45
CA SER A 596 -25.16 2.34 -10.32
C SER A 596 -25.59 0.88 -10.44
N PHE A 597 -24.92 -0.02 -9.72
CA PHE A 597 -25.17 -1.48 -9.74
C PHE A 597 -25.04 -2.14 -11.12
N ASN A 598 -24.27 -1.56 -12.06
CA ASN A 598 -24.07 -2.15 -13.38
C ASN A 598 -22.89 -3.14 -13.38
N THR A 599 -22.99 -4.23 -14.13
CA THR A 599 -21.90 -5.19 -14.37
C THR A 599 -21.61 -5.28 -15.87
N ALA A 600 -20.43 -4.84 -16.30
CA ALA A 600 -19.97 -4.86 -17.68
C ALA A 600 -18.66 -5.65 -17.80
N THR A 601 -18.70 -6.80 -18.49
CA THR A 601 -17.54 -7.67 -18.72
C THR A 601 -17.33 -7.86 -20.23
N GLY A 602 -16.39 -7.12 -20.80
CA GLY A 602 -16.07 -7.13 -22.23
C GLY A 602 -15.64 -5.77 -22.75
N SER A 603 -14.99 -5.76 -23.93
CA SER A 603 -14.59 -4.51 -24.59
C SER A 603 -15.82 -3.70 -24.97
N ALA A 604 -15.85 -2.43 -24.55
CA ALA A 604 -16.96 -1.50 -24.75
C ALA A 604 -18.36 -2.01 -24.29
N ALA A 605 -18.43 -2.95 -23.34
CA ALA A 605 -19.69 -3.34 -22.73
C ALA A 605 -20.30 -2.14 -21.95
N LEU A 606 -21.59 -1.85 -22.19
CA LEU A 606 -22.33 -0.70 -21.60
C LEU A 606 -21.65 0.67 -21.83
N ALA A 607 -20.78 0.81 -22.85
CA ALA A 607 -19.94 1.98 -23.04
C ALA A 607 -20.68 3.33 -23.13
N GLY A 608 -21.87 3.34 -23.76
CA GLY A 608 -22.71 4.52 -23.94
C GLY A 608 -23.68 4.83 -22.78
N SER A 609 -23.67 4.05 -21.70
CA SER A 609 -24.52 4.34 -20.54
C SER A 609 -24.08 5.61 -19.82
N ASN A 610 -25.02 6.37 -19.26
CA ASN A 610 -24.75 7.57 -18.47
C ASN A 610 -25.41 7.52 -17.08
N SER A 611 -26.63 7.01 -17.01
CA SER A 611 -27.48 6.94 -15.81
C SER A 611 -28.21 5.59 -15.67
N GLY A 612 -28.14 4.73 -16.69
CA GLY A 612 -28.67 3.38 -16.64
C GLY A 612 -28.11 2.62 -15.45
N SER A 613 -28.96 1.90 -14.73
CA SER A 613 -28.62 1.21 -13.48
C SER A 613 -29.13 -0.23 -13.48
N PHE A 614 -28.52 -1.09 -12.66
CA PHE A 614 -28.85 -2.53 -12.57
C PHE A 614 -28.73 -3.30 -13.90
N ASN A 615 -27.90 -2.85 -14.84
CA ASN A 615 -27.69 -3.56 -16.11
C ASN A 615 -26.53 -4.56 -16.01
N VAL A 616 -26.70 -5.74 -16.60
CA VAL A 616 -25.65 -6.77 -16.74
C VAL A 616 -25.32 -6.93 -18.22
N ALA A 617 -24.06 -6.80 -18.61
CA ALA A 617 -23.58 -6.88 -19.98
C ALA A 617 -22.30 -7.73 -20.06
N THR A 618 -22.41 -8.94 -20.59
CA THR A 618 -21.29 -9.88 -20.75
C THR A 618 -21.02 -10.16 -22.23
N GLY A 619 -19.90 -9.65 -22.75
CA GLY A 619 -19.50 -9.74 -24.15
C GLY A 619 -18.98 -8.41 -24.71
N ALA A 620 -18.35 -8.46 -25.88
CA ALA A 620 -17.92 -7.24 -26.57
C ALA A 620 -19.12 -6.51 -27.19
N TYR A 621 -19.17 -5.19 -27.00
CA TYR A 621 -20.25 -4.30 -27.48
C TYR A 621 -21.66 -4.68 -26.99
N THR A 622 -21.77 -5.42 -25.88
CA THR A 622 -23.05 -5.76 -25.26
C THR A 622 -23.66 -4.52 -24.60
N LEU A 623 -24.95 -4.24 -24.85
CA LEU A 623 -25.65 -3.03 -24.37
C LEU A 623 -24.95 -1.69 -24.71
N TYR A 624 -24.23 -1.64 -25.84
CA TYR A 624 -23.31 -0.55 -26.19
C TYR A 624 -23.93 0.86 -26.13
N ASN A 625 -25.12 1.07 -26.70
CA ASN A 625 -25.77 2.40 -26.74
C ASN A 625 -26.67 2.73 -25.53
N ASN A 626 -26.69 1.91 -24.47
CA ASN A 626 -27.73 1.95 -23.41
C ASN A 626 -27.60 3.15 -22.45
N THR A 627 -28.00 4.34 -22.90
CA THR A 627 -27.88 5.62 -22.17
C THR A 627 -28.52 5.58 -20.78
N SER A 628 -29.81 5.24 -20.68
CA SER A 628 -30.57 5.28 -19.41
C SER A 628 -31.51 4.08 -19.17
N GLY A 629 -31.55 3.09 -20.07
CA GLY A 629 -32.24 1.83 -19.82
C GLY A 629 -31.69 1.10 -18.60
N TYR A 630 -32.57 0.46 -17.83
CA TYR A 630 -32.27 -0.18 -16.54
C TYR A 630 -32.77 -1.63 -16.47
N ASN A 631 -32.27 -2.41 -15.51
CA ASN A 631 -32.58 -3.85 -15.34
C ASN A 631 -32.34 -4.74 -16.58
N ASN A 632 -31.56 -4.31 -17.59
CA ASN A 632 -31.32 -5.12 -18.77
C ASN A 632 -30.22 -6.16 -18.49
N THR A 633 -30.48 -7.45 -18.79
CA THR A 633 -29.52 -8.54 -18.64
C THR A 633 -29.13 -9.10 -20.01
N ALA A 634 -27.87 -8.92 -20.40
CA ALA A 634 -27.37 -9.23 -21.73
C ALA A 634 -26.09 -10.08 -21.70
N SER A 635 -26.08 -11.17 -22.45
CA SER A 635 -24.94 -12.09 -22.61
C SER A 635 -24.77 -12.48 -24.07
N GLY A 636 -23.56 -12.30 -24.59
CA GLY A 636 -23.22 -12.46 -26.00
C GLY A 636 -22.73 -11.14 -26.62
N SER A 637 -21.89 -11.24 -27.64
CA SER A 637 -21.39 -10.07 -28.36
C SER A 637 -22.52 -9.40 -29.16
N TYR A 638 -22.58 -8.07 -29.09
CA TYR A 638 -23.62 -7.22 -29.70
C TYR A 638 -25.06 -7.52 -29.23
N SER A 639 -25.29 -8.24 -28.13
CA SER A 639 -26.64 -8.40 -27.58
C SER A 639 -27.15 -7.06 -27.02
N LEU A 640 -28.39 -6.68 -27.35
CA LEU A 640 -28.99 -5.36 -27.03
C LEU A 640 -28.14 -4.15 -27.49
N TYR A 641 -27.39 -4.27 -28.60
CA TYR A 641 -26.42 -3.26 -29.06
C TYR A 641 -26.99 -1.83 -29.18
N THR A 642 -28.17 -1.65 -29.80
CA THR A 642 -28.76 -0.32 -30.00
C THR A 642 -29.69 0.16 -28.88
N ASN A 643 -29.85 -0.60 -27.79
CA ASN A 643 -30.78 -0.23 -26.71
C ASN A 643 -30.39 1.15 -26.19
N SER A 644 -31.34 2.05 -25.96
CA SER A 644 -31.07 3.38 -25.41
C SER A 644 -31.81 3.60 -24.09
N THR A 645 -33.13 3.40 -24.10
CA THR A 645 -33.99 3.59 -22.92
C THR A 645 -34.87 2.38 -22.59
N GLY A 646 -34.83 1.32 -23.39
CA GLY A 646 -35.53 0.06 -23.10
C GLY A 646 -35.07 -0.56 -21.78
N PHE A 647 -35.99 -1.13 -21.01
CA PHE A 647 -35.74 -1.67 -19.67
C PHE A 647 -36.27 -3.10 -19.49
N ASN A 648 -35.82 -3.79 -18.44
CA ASN A 648 -36.15 -5.19 -18.12
C ASN A 648 -35.87 -6.22 -19.24
N ASN A 649 -35.11 -5.89 -20.28
CA ASN A 649 -34.87 -6.81 -21.39
C ASN A 649 -33.82 -7.88 -21.02
N THR A 650 -34.09 -9.15 -21.35
CA THR A 650 -33.16 -10.26 -21.20
C THR A 650 -32.71 -10.77 -22.57
N ALA A 651 -31.41 -10.72 -22.87
CA ALA A 651 -30.84 -11.12 -24.16
C ALA A 651 -29.68 -12.10 -23.97
N ASN A 652 -29.81 -13.35 -24.43
CA ASN A 652 -28.77 -14.36 -24.34
C ASN A 652 -28.51 -15.00 -25.71
N GLY A 653 -27.35 -14.69 -26.30
CA GLY A 653 -26.94 -15.12 -27.63
C GLY A 653 -26.45 -13.94 -28.49
N HIS A 654 -25.54 -14.24 -29.42
CA HIS A 654 -24.98 -13.25 -30.34
C HIS A 654 -26.10 -12.50 -31.08
N ARG A 655 -26.07 -11.16 -30.99
CA ARG A 655 -27.08 -10.26 -31.60
C ARG A 655 -28.55 -10.55 -31.21
N ALA A 656 -28.79 -11.20 -30.08
CA ALA A 656 -30.13 -11.22 -29.49
C ALA A 656 -30.58 -9.77 -29.18
N LEU A 657 -31.80 -9.41 -29.59
CA LEU A 657 -32.37 -8.06 -29.44
C LEU A 657 -31.48 -6.92 -30.01
N TYR A 658 -30.73 -7.18 -31.10
CA TYR A 658 -29.70 -6.26 -31.63
C TYR A 658 -30.19 -4.84 -31.96
N LEU A 659 -31.36 -4.72 -32.63
CA LEU A 659 -31.96 -3.43 -33.02
C LEU A 659 -32.92 -2.82 -31.98
N ASN A 660 -33.00 -3.37 -30.77
CA ASN A 660 -33.88 -2.83 -29.73
C ASN A 660 -33.45 -1.40 -29.40
N THR A 661 -34.39 -0.46 -29.29
CA THR A 661 -34.09 0.93 -28.91
C THR A 661 -34.82 1.31 -27.64
N THR A 662 -36.15 1.19 -27.65
CA THR A 662 -37.03 1.50 -26.51
C THR A 662 -37.95 0.34 -26.09
N GLY A 663 -37.97 -0.76 -26.85
CA GLY A 663 -38.68 -1.98 -26.46
C GLY A 663 -38.27 -2.47 -25.07
N SER A 664 -39.23 -2.92 -24.27
CA SER A 664 -39.05 -3.27 -22.86
C SER A 664 -39.76 -4.57 -22.52
N ASP A 665 -39.31 -5.22 -21.43
CA ASP A 665 -39.81 -6.52 -20.95
C ASP A 665 -39.67 -7.66 -21.99
N ASN A 666 -38.72 -7.58 -22.93
CA ASN A 666 -38.49 -8.62 -23.94
C ASN A 666 -37.45 -9.65 -23.48
N THR A 667 -37.71 -10.94 -23.74
CA THR A 667 -36.76 -12.04 -23.52
C THR A 667 -36.36 -12.67 -24.86
N GLY A 668 -35.08 -12.59 -25.24
CA GLY A 668 -34.52 -13.20 -26.44
C GLY A 668 -33.39 -14.17 -26.11
N PHE A 669 -33.61 -15.48 -26.32
CA PHE A 669 -32.63 -16.55 -26.09
C PHE A 669 -32.33 -17.28 -27.40
N GLY A 670 -31.11 -17.13 -27.92
CA GLY A 670 -30.65 -17.70 -29.20
C GLY A 670 -29.96 -16.67 -30.10
N ILE A 671 -29.27 -17.15 -31.13
CA ILE A 671 -28.60 -16.28 -32.12
C ILE A 671 -29.66 -15.52 -32.91
N GLU A 672 -29.53 -14.19 -32.95
CA GLU A 672 -30.41 -13.26 -33.66
C GLU A 672 -31.93 -13.48 -33.35
N ALA A 673 -32.24 -13.91 -32.12
CA ALA A 673 -33.60 -13.90 -31.57
C ALA A 673 -34.05 -12.45 -31.32
N LEU A 674 -35.28 -12.10 -31.74
CA LEU A 674 -35.82 -10.73 -31.70
C LEU A 674 -34.87 -9.67 -32.34
N TYR A 675 -34.05 -10.07 -33.32
CA TYR A 675 -32.99 -9.24 -33.91
C TYR A 675 -33.44 -7.85 -34.35
N SER A 676 -34.59 -7.76 -35.03
CA SER A 676 -35.12 -6.50 -35.58
C SER A 676 -36.03 -5.72 -34.63
N ASN A 677 -36.28 -6.20 -33.40
CA ASN A 677 -37.23 -5.55 -32.49
C ASN A 677 -36.75 -4.14 -32.21
N THR A 678 -37.58 -3.11 -32.38
CA THR A 678 -37.19 -1.72 -32.08
C THR A 678 -37.94 -1.20 -30.87
N THR A 679 -39.28 -1.27 -30.92
CA THR A 679 -40.19 -0.76 -29.88
C THR A 679 -41.21 -1.81 -29.39
N GLY A 680 -41.18 -3.04 -29.92
CA GLY A 680 -42.01 -4.14 -29.43
C GLY A 680 -41.73 -4.45 -27.96
N ILE A 681 -42.78 -4.81 -27.22
CA ILE A 681 -42.75 -5.04 -25.76
C ILE A 681 -43.28 -6.42 -25.38
N ASN A 682 -42.88 -6.94 -24.22
CA ASN A 682 -43.40 -8.19 -23.65
C ASN A 682 -43.30 -9.40 -24.61
N ASN A 683 -42.28 -9.45 -25.48
CA ASN A 683 -42.05 -10.58 -26.37
C ASN A 683 -41.10 -11.61 -25.75
N THR A 684 -41.45 -12.89 -25.82
CA THR A 684 -40.58 -14.02 -25.43
C THR A 684 -40.19 -14.82 -26.67
N ALA A 685 -38.88 -14.95 -26.93
CA ALA A 685 -38.33 -15.57 -28.12
C ALA A 685 -37.20 -16.54 -27.73
N THR A 686 -37.49 -17.85 -27.72
CA THR A 686 -36.53 -18.91 -27.34
C THR A 686 -36.24 -19.82 -28.53
N GLY A 687 -35.13 -19.57 -29.21
CA GLY A 687 -34.67 -20.31 -30.38
C GLY A 687 -33.80 -19.46 -31.30
N ASN A 688 -32.93 -20.11 -32.08
CA ASN A 688 -32.19 -19.39 -33.11
C ASN A 688 -33.19 -18.83 -34.14
N TYR A 689 -33.11 -17.51 -34.37
CA TYR A 689 -34.01 -16.74 -35.23
C TYR A 689 -35.50 -16.76 -34.85
N SER A 690 -35.89 -17.11 -33.62
CA SER A 690 -37.29 -16.91 -33.18
C SER A 690 -37.62 -15.41 -33.14
N LEU A 691 -38.79 -15.01 -33.66
CA LEU A 691 -39.24 -13.61 -33.74
C LEU A 691 -38.24 -12.67 -34.47
N ARG A 692 -37.40 -13.18 -35.37
CA ARG A 692 -36.26 -12.45 -35.98
C ARG A 692 -36.63 -11.06 -36.51
N TYR A 693 -37.69 -10.97 -37.32
CA TYR A 693 -38.07 -9.76 -38.02
C TYR A 693 -39.08 -8.86 -37.28
N ASN A 694 -39.45 -9.19 -36.03
CA ASN A 694 -40.36 -8.38 -35.24
C ASN A 694 -39.81 -6.96 -35.12
N THR A 695 -40.62 -5.92 -35.29
CA THR A 695 -40.18 -4.52 -35.10
C THR A 695 -40.98 -3.85 -33.99
N THR A 696 -42.32 -3.87 -34.12
CA THR A 696 -43.26 -3.21 -33.20
C THR A 696 -44.25 -4.17 -32.56
N GLY A 697 -44.33 -5.43 -33.00
CA GLY A 697 -45.21 -6.44 -32.43
C GLY A 697 -44.92 -6.69 -30.95
N GLY A 698 -45.96 -6.91 -30.15
CA GLY A 698 -45.85 -7.10 -28.70
C GLY A 698 -46.71 -8.26 -28.17
N TYR A 699 -46.40 -8.70 -26.95
CA TYR A 699 -47.06 -9.83 -26.29
C TYR A 699 -46.98 -11.15 -27.08
N ASN A 700 -45.93 -11.35 -27.88
CA ASN A 700 -45.74 -12.59 -28.62
C ASN A 700 -44.85 -13.60 -27.87
N THR A 701 -45.18 -14.88 -27.95
CA THR A 701 -44.34 -15.99 -27.45
C THR A 701 -43.94 -16.91 -28.60
N ALA A 702 -42.64 -17.08 -28.84
CA ALA A 702 -42.10 -17.90 -29.92
C ALA A 702 -41.01 -18.84 -29.39
N THR A 703 -41.30 -20.14 -29.36
CA THR A 703 -40.38 -21.18 -28.85
C THR A 703 -40.06 -22.19 -29.95
N GLY A 704 -38.83 -22.19 -30.44
CA GLY A 704 -38.34 -23.06 -31.49
C GLY A 704 -37.59 -22.34 -32.61
N PHE A 705 -36.85 -23.10 -33.42
CA PHE A 705 -36.11 -22.56 -34.56
C PHE A 705 -37.06 -21.90 -35.56
N ARG A 706 -36.83 -20.60 -35.83
CA ARG A 706 -37.65 -19.78 -36.74
C ARG A 706 -39.16 -19.77 -36.41
N ALA A 707 -39.55 -19.94 -35.15
CA ALA A 707 -40.93 -19.64 -34.72
C ALA A 707 -41.21 -18.13 -34.87
N LEU A 708 -42.38 -17.75 -35.40
CA LEU A 708 -42.74 -16.35 -35.71
C LEU A 708 -41.73 -15.56 -36.59
N TYR A 709 -40.93 -16.24 -37.41
CA TYR A 709 -39.76 -15.67 -38.07
C TYR A 709 -40.00 -14.34 -38.82
N MET A 710 -41.08 -14.26 -39.60
CA MET A 710 -41.41 -13.09 -40.44
C MET A 710 -42.23 -12.00 -39.73
N ASN A 711 -42.65 -12.21 -38.48
CA ASN A 711 -43.57 -11.30 -37.78
C ASN A 711 -42.99 -9.89 -37.77
N SER A 712 -43.78 -8.86 -38.05
CA SER A 712 -43.30 -7.46 -38.05
C SER A 712 -44.03 -6.63 -37.00
N SER A 713 -45.36 -6.56 -37.09
CA SER A 713 -46.22 -5.84 -36.14
C SER A 713 -47.34 -6.69 -35.51
N GLY A 714 -47.48 -7.96 -35.91
CA GLY A 714 -48.40 -8.89 -35.28
C GLY A 714 -48.16 -9.02 -33.77
N GLY A 715 -49.22 -9.09 -32.98
CA GLY A 715 -49.17 -9.15 -31.52
C GLY A 715 -50.10 -10.21 -30.93
N PHE A 716 -49.88 -10.54 -29.66
CA PHE A 716 -50.62 -11.59 -28.93
C PHE A 716 -50.55 -12.99 -29.57
N ASN A 717 -49.51 -13.28 -30.36
CA ASN A 717 -49.36 -14.60 -30.99
C ASN A 717 -48.49 -15.53 -30.14
N THR A 718 -48.90 -16.79 -29.99
CA THR A 718 -48.10 -17.86 -29.40
C THR A 718 -47.75 -18.89 -30.46
N ALA A 719 -46.48 -19.24 -30.60
CA ALA A 719 -46.04 -20.32 -31.48
C ALA A 719 -44.95 -21.17 -30.83
N THR A 720 -45.17 -22.48 -30.75
CA THR A 720 -44.23 -23.45 -30.16
C THR A 720 -44.00 -24.59 -31.14
N GLY A 721 -42.80 -24.65 -31.71
CA GLY A 721 -42.42 -25.65 -32.71
C GLY A 721 -41.33 -25.17 -33.67
N TYR A 722 -40.82 -26.11 -34.47
CA TYR A 722 -39.96 -25.78 -35.61
C TYR A 722 -40.83 -25.12 -36.70
N GLN A 723 -40.47 -23.88 -37.10
CA GLN A 723 -41.21 -23.08 -38.09
C GLN A 723 -42.73 -22.93 -37.82
N SER A 724 -43.16 -23.01 -36.56
CA SER A 724 -44.54 -22.70 -36.17
C SER A 724 -44.84 -21.21 -36.39
N LEU A 725 -45.95 -20.91 -37.07
CA LEU A 725 -46.40 -19.56 -37.46
C LEU A 725 -45.31 -18.75 -38.21
N PHE A 726 -44.54 -19.42 -39.08
CA PHE A 726 -43.34 -18.88 -39.72
C PHE A 726 -43.55 -17.58 -40.52
N SER A 727 -44.62 -17.50 -41.32
CA SER A 727 -44.84 -16.44 -42.32
C SER A 727 -45.62 -15.22 -41.82
N ASN A 728 -45.98 -15.16 -40.54
CA ASN A 728 -46.85 -14.09 -40.02
C ASN A 728 -46.20 -12.74 -40.21
N THR A 729 -46.99 -11.70 -40.48
CA THR A 729 -46.47 -10.33 -40.58
C THR A 729 -47.26 -9.42 -39.64
N THR A 730 -48.58 -9.37 -39.81
CA THR A 730 -49.49 -8.53 -39.02
C THR A 730 -50.62 -9.30 -38.34
N GLY A 731 -50.77 -10.61 -38.57
CA GLY A 731 -51.76 -11.44 -37.90
C GLY A 731 -51.63 -11.41 -36.38
N THR A 732 -52.76 -11.45 -35.67
CA THR A 732 -52.81 -11.29 -34.19
C THR A 732 -53.59 -12.40 -33.51
N ASN A 733 -53.36 -12.61 -32.21
CA ASN A 733 -54.11 -13.56 -31.38
C ASN A 733 -54.06 -15.03 -31.89
N ASN A 734 -53.03 -15.41 -32.64
CA ASN A 734 -52.90 -16.79 -33.17
C ASN A 734 -52.12 -17.70 -32.20
N ALA A 735 -52.50 -18.97 -32.11
CA ALA A 735 -51.89 -19.95 -31.22
C ALA A 735 -51.50 -21.24 -31.98
N ALA A 736 -50.22 -21.42 -32.31
CA ALA A 736 -49.72 -22.50 -33.16
C ALA A 736 -48.75 -23.44 -32.41
N TYR A 737 -49.14 -24.70 -32.20
CA TYR A 737 -48.38 -25.69 -31.45
C TYR A 737 -48.05 -26.90 -32.34
N GLY A 738 -46.79 -27.07 -32.73
CA GLY A 738 -46.33 -28.18 -33.55
C GLY A 738 -45.37 -27.77 -34.67
N PHE A 739 -44.78 -28.78 -35.33
CA PHE A 739 -43.94 -28.59 -36.51
C PHE A 739 -44.77 -28.00 -37.66
N SER A 740 -44.36 -26.83 -38.16
CA SER A 740 -45.03 -26.10 -39.26
C SER A 740 -46.53 -25.82 -39.06
N ALA A 741 -47.03 -25.83 -37.81
CA ALA A 741 -48.38 -25.39 -37.51
C ALA A 741 -48.56 -23.93 -37.95
N MET A 742 -49.61 -23.65 -38.74
CA MET A 742 -49.88 -22.34 -39.36
C MET A 742 -48.69 -21.71 -40.13
N TYR A 743 -47.85 -22.52 -40.78
CA TYR A 743 -46.62 -22.07 -41.48
C TYR A 743 -46.79 -20.83 -42.37
N ALA A 744 -47.86 -20.77 -43.17
CA ALA A 744 -48.09 -19.75 -44.19
C ALA A 744 -48.93 -18.55 -43.74
N ASN A 745 -49.39 -18.50 -42.48
CA ASN A 745 -50.27 -17.41 -42.01
C ASN A 745 -49.56 -16.08 -42.16
N THR A 746 -50.16 -15.08 -42.80
CA THR A 746 -49.56 -13.75 -42.97
C THR A 746 -50.32 -12.70 -42.16
N THR A 747 -51.63 -12.57 -42.40
CA THR A 747 -52.51 -11.59 -41.75
C THR A 747 -53.69 -12.22 -41.00
N GLY A 748 -53.89 -13.54 -41.12
CA GLY A 748 -54.95 -14.26 -40.42
C GLY A 748 -54.87 -14.07 -38.90
N PHE A 749 -56.02 -13.92 -38.23
CA PHE A 749 -56.11 -13.62 -36.80
C PHE A 749 -57.06 -14.55 -36.02
N SER A 750 -56.84 -14.64 -34.71
CA SER A 750 -57.61 -15.46 -33.76
C SER A 750 -57.69 -16.96 -34.10
N ASN A 751 -56.72 -17.49 -34.84
CA ASN A 751 -56.68 -18.92 -35.16
C ASN A 751 -55.92 -19.73 -34.09
N THR A 752 -56.40 -20.93 -33.78
CA THR A 752 -55.70 -21.91 -32.93
C THR A 752 -55.40 -23.16 -33.76
N ALA A 753 -54.16 -23.67 -33.69
CA ALA A 753 -53.72 -24.87 -34.40
C ALA A 753 -52.79 -25.72 -33.53
N TYR A 754 -53.15 -26.99 -33.33
CA TYR A 754 -52.38 -27.95 -32.53
C TYR A 754 -52.11 -29.23 -33.33
N GLY A 755 -50.84 -29.52 -33.63
CA GLY A 755 -50.42 -30.72 -34.37
C GLY A 755 -49.34 -30.43 -35.41
N TYR A 756 -48.75 -31.50 -35.96
CA TYR A 756 -47.93 -31.43 -37.17
C TYR A 756 -48.78 -30.95 -38.34
N GLY A 757 -48.34 -29.91 -39.06
CA GLY A 757 -49.02 -29.40 -40.26
C GLY A 757 -50.43 -28.80 -40.04
N ALA A 758 -50.88 -28.68 -38.79
CA ALA A 758 -52.19 -28.14 -38.45
C ALA A 758 -52.35 -26.72 -39.03
N LEU A 759 -53.40 -26.51 -39.85
CA LEU A 759 -53.72 -25.23 -40.51
C LEU A 759 -52.56 -24.64 -41.36
N ALA A 760 -51.64 -25.48 -41.86
CA ALA A 760 -50.34 -25.06 -42.38
C ALA A 760 -50.37 -23.99 -43.49
N ASN A 761 -51.27 -24.09 -44.47
CA ASN A 761 -51.29 -23.17 -45.62
C ASN A 761 -52.15 -21.92 -45.44
N ASN A 762 -52.82 -21.75 -44.28
CA ASN A 762 -53.68 -20.59 -44.04
C ASN A 762 -52.93 -19.30 -44.30
N THR A 763 -53.50 -18.32 -45.01
CA THR A 763 -52.82 -17.04 -45.28
C THR A 763 -53.55 -15.89 -44.59
N THR A 764 -54.85 -15.76 -44.84
CA THR A 764 -55.71 -14.67 -44.33
C THR A 764 -57.00 -15.15 -43.66
N GLY A 765 -57.23 -16.47 -43.58
CA GLY A 765 -58.36 -17.06 -42.86
C GLY A 765 -58.29 -16.82 -41.34
N ASN A 766 -59.45 -16.65 -40.71
CA ASN A 766 -59.58 -16.10 -39.36
C ASN A 766 -60.46 -16.96 -38.44
N SER A 767 -60.20 -16.90 -37.13
CA SER A 767 -61.05 -17.52 -36.10
C SER A 767 -61.25 -19.03 -36.27
N ASN A 768 -60.29 -19.73 -36.86
CA ASN A 768 -60.34 -21.19 -37.03
C ASN A 768 -59.71 -21.90 -35.83
N THR A 769 -60.30 -23.01 -35.36
CA THR A 769 -59.80 -23.81 -34.23
C THR A 769 -59.50 -25.23 -34.67
N VAL A 770 -58.23 -25.64 -34.62
CA VAL A 770 -57.72 -26.84 -35.30
C VAL A 770 -56.88 -27.68 -34.33
N SER A 771 -57.12 -28.98 -34.27
CA SER A 771 -56.33 -29.94 -33.50
C SER A 771 -56.25 -31.30 -34.20
N GLY A 772 -55.05 -31.69 -34.66
CA GLY A 772 -54.80 -32.95 -35.35
C GLY A 772 -53.64 -32.84 -36.34
N VAL A 773 -53.08 -34.00 -36.72
CA VAL A 773 -52.06 -34.07 -37.79
C VAL A 773 -52.71 -33.74 -39.14
N ASP A 774 -52.16 -32.73 -39.81
CA ASP A 774 -52.62 -32.15 -41.08
C ASP A 774 -54.12 -31.78 -41.09
N ALA A 775 -54.70 -31.51 -39.91
CA ALA A 775 -56.04 -30.99 -39.80
C ALA A 775 -56.10 -29.60 -40.47
N MET A 776 -57.07 -29.42 -41.36
CA MET A 776 -57.31 -28.18 -42.10
C MET A 776 -56.09 -27.65 -42.89
N PHE A 777 -55.22 -28.57 -43.34
CA PHE A 777 -53.91 -28.27 -43.97
C PHE A 777 -53.99 -27.25 -45.13
N SER A 778 -55.00 -27.34 -45.99
CA SER A 778 -55.08 -26.61 -47.26
C SER A 778 -55.79 -25.24 -47.19
N ASN A 779 -56.12 -24.73 -45.99
CA ASN A 779 -56.83 -23.45 -45.88
C ASN A 779 -56.02 -22.30 -46.46
N THR A 780 -56.69 -21.29 -46.97
CA THR A 780 -56.05 -20.01 -47.33
C THR A 780 -56.87 -18.85 -46.75
N THR A 781 -58.17 -18.82 -47.02
CA THR A 781 -59.07 -17.71 -46.63
C THR A 781 -60.27 -18.12 -45.79
N GLY A 782 -60.55 -19.43 -45.64
CA GLY A 782 -61.70 -19.93 -44.87
C GLY A 782 -61.67 -19.52 -43.39
N PHE A 783 -62.83 -19.24 -42.80
CA PHE A 783 -62.96 -18.64 -41.47
C PHE A 783 -64.05 -19.28 -40.60
N PHE A 784 -63.97 -19.13 -39.27
CA PHE A 784 -64.85 -19.74 -38.26
C PHE A 784 -64.95 -21.28 -38.32
N ASN A 785 -63.97 -21.99 -38.88
CA ASN A 785 -64.00 -23.46 -38.93
C ASN A 785 -63.44 -24.09 -37.65
N ALA A 786 -63.94 -25.27 -37.28
CA ALA A 786 -63.44 -26.08 -36.17
C ALA A 786 -63.08 -27.50 -36.68
N ALA A 787 -61.83 -27.92 -36.54
CA ALA A 787 -61.32 -29.19 -37.07
C ALA A 787 -60.58 -30.00 -36.00
N TYR A 788 -61.21 -31.07 -35.49
CA TYR A 788 -60.70 -31.90 -34.39
C TYR A 788 -60.50 -33.35 -34.87
N GLY A 789 -59.27 -33.72 -35.20
CA GLY A 789 -58.90 -35.05 -35.68
C GLY A 789 -57.91 -35.00 -36.85
N SER A 790 -57.09 -36.04 -36.99
CA SER A 790 -56.15 -36.12 -38.13
C SER A 790 -56.90 -36.14 -39.46
N GLY A 791 -56.49 -35.31 -40.41
CA GLY A 791 -57.15 -35.15 -41.72
C GLY A 791 -58.53 -34.49 -41.71
N ALA A 792 -59.03 -33.99 -40.56
CA ALA A 792 -60.30 -33.26 -40.52
C ALA A 792 -60.19 -31.96 -41.35
N LEU A 793 -61.17 -31.68 -42.23
CA LEU A 793 -61.19 -30.51 -43.13
C LEU A 793 -59.93 -30.34 -44.03
N PHE A 794 -59.16 -31.41 -44.31
CA PHE A 794 -57.85 -31.35 -44.96
C PHE A 794 -57.76 -30.45 -46.21
N PHE A 795 -58.72 -30.53 -47.14
CA PHE A 795 -58.73 -29.77 -48.40
C PHE A 795 -59.45 -28.41 -48.32
N ASN A 796 -59.97 -28.02 -47.15
CA ASN A 796 -60.76 -26.79 -47.00
C ASN A 796 -59.89 -25.59 -47.33
N SER A 797 -60.23 -24.80 -48.35
CA SER A 797 -59.42 -23.67 -48.83
C SER A 797 -60.08 -22.32 -48.51
N SER A 798 -61.38 -22.20 -48.80
CA SER A 798 -62.21 -21.01 -48.51
C SER A 798 -63.50 -21.33 -47.75
N GLY A 799 -63.83 -22.61 -47.57
CA GLY A 799 -64.99 -23.06 -46.80
C GLY A 799 -64.98 -22.51 -45.37
N SER A 800 -66.14 -22.14 -44.86
CA SER A 800 -66.26 -21.32 -43.65
C SER A 800 -67.41 -21.76 -42.73
N SER A 801 -67.28 -21.49 -41.43
CA SER A 801 -68.24 -21.92 -40.39
C SER A 801 -68.49 -23.43 -40.32
N ASN A 802 -67.55 -24.27 -40.76
CA ASN A 802 -67.69 -25.73 -40.72
C ASN A 802 -67.14 -26.31 -39.40
N VAL A 803 -67.81 -27.32 -38.85
CA VAL A 803 -67.36 -28.11 -37.70
C VAL A 803 -67.08 -29.54 -38.16
N ALA A 804 -65.88 -30.06 -37.93
CA ALA A 804 -65.46 -31.40 -38.29
C ALA A 804 -64.74 -32.07 -37.11
N THR A 805 -65.35 -33.08 -36.51
CA THR A 805 -64.85 -33.77 -35.31
C THR A 805 -64.74 -35.27 -35.58
N GLY A 806 -63.52 -35.76 -35.78
CA GLY A 806 -63.22 -37.15 -36.13
C GLY A 806 -62.04 -37.24 -37.11
N ASN A 807 -61.39 -38.40 -37.17
CA ASN A 807 -60.41 -38.67 -38.24
C ASN A 807 -61.13 -38.62 -39.60
N ASN A 808 -60.55 -37.85 -40.54
CA ASN A 808 -61.10 -37.62 -41.87
C ASN A 808 -62.57 -37.17 -41.86
N ALA A 809 -62.97 -36.34 -40.87
CA ALA A 809 -64.26 -35.67 -40.90
C ALA A 809 -64.22 -34.50 -41.91
N LEU A 810 -65.22 -34.44 -42.80
CA LEU A 810 -65.38 -33.41 -43.84
C LEU A 810 -64.09 -33.12 -44.66
N PRO A 811 -63.32 -34.14 -45.12
CA PRO A 811 -61.93 -33.94 -45.52
C PRO A 811 -61.80 -33.35 -46.94
N ALA A 812 -62.76 -33.63 -47.82
CA ALA A 812 -62.80 -33.19 -49.22
C ALA A 812 -63.39 -31.78 -49.41
N ASN A 813 -63.87 -31.13 -48.35
CA ASN A 813 -64.47 -29.80 -48.45
C ASN A 813 -63.45 -28.81 -49.00
N THR A 814 -63.84 -27.93 -49.92
CA THR A 814 -62.97 -26.88 -50.46
C THR A 814 -63.57 -25.50 -50.16
N SER A 815 -64.83 -25.29 -50.57
CA SER A 815 -65.58 -24.04 -50.36
C SER A 815 -66.95 -24.21 -49.69
N GLY A 816 -67.35 -25.43 -49.33
CA GLY A 816 -68.59 -25.69 -48.59
C GLY A 816 -68.60 -25.02 -47.22
N PHE A 817 -69.78 -24.64 -46.72
CA PHE A 817 -69.93 -23.80 -45.53
C PHE A 817 -71.07 -24.23 -44.60
N GLN A 818 -70.98 -23.83 -43.32
CA GLN A 818 -71.98 -24.14 -42.27
C GLN A 818 -72.30 -25.65 -42.13
N ASN A 819 -71.33 -26.53 -42.42
CA ASN A 819 -71.49 -27.97 -42.28
C ASN A 819 -71.01 -28.46 -40.91
N THR A 820 -71.75 -29.37 -40.28
CA THR A 820 -71.38 -30.06 -39.05
C THR A 820 -71.17 -31.55 -39.35
N ALA A 821 -69.98 -32.07 -39.11
CA ALA A 821 -69.57 -33.46 -39.28
C ALA A 821 -68.98 -34.00 -37.97
N VAL A 822 -69.61 -35.00 -37.36
CA VAL A 822 -69.17 -35.58 -36.09
C VAL A 822 -69.08 -37.10 -36.20
N GLY A 823 -67.85 -37.60 -36.32
CA GLY A 823 -67.49 -39.01 -36.43
C GLY A 823 -66.50 -39.28 -37.56
N VAL A 824 -65.90 -40.46 -37.52
CA VAL A 824 -64.85 -40.87 -38.47
C VAL A 824 -65.44 -41.04 -39.87
N ASN A 825 -64.81 -40.42 -40.87
CA ASN A 825 -65.29 -40.32 -42.26
C ASN A 825 -66.70 -39.71 -42.42
N SER A 826 -67.14 -38.88 -41.46
CA SER A 826 -68.40 -38.12 -41.58
C SER A 826 -68.29 -37.05 -42.67
N ILE A 827 -69.25 -37.02 -43.61
CA ILE A 827 -69.28 -36.13 -44.79
C ILE A 827 -68.03 -36.27 -45.67
N LEU A 828 -67.74 -37.50 -46.09
CA LEU A 828 -66.49 -37.84 -46.81
C LEU A 828 -66.28 -37.09 -48.14
N PHE A 829 -67.34 -36.83 -48.91
CA PHE A 829 -67.24 -36.38 -50.32
C PHE A 829 -67.64 -34.93 -50.61
N ASN A 830 -68.18 -34.19 -49.63
CA ASN A 830 -68.63 -32.82 -49.88
C ASN A 830 -67.45 -31.92 -50.25
N THR A 831 -67.55 -31.17 -51.35
CA THR A 831 -66.54 -30.17 -51.76
C THR A 831 -67.09 -28.75 -51.64
N THR A 832 -68.31 -28.51 -52.13
CA THR A 832 -68.93 -27.17 -52.19
C THR A 832 -70.30 -27.06 -51.53
N GLY A 833 -70.91 -28.18 -51.11
CA GLY A 833 -72.22 -28.20 -50.45
C GLY A 833 -72.20 -27.61 -49.04
N ALA A 834 -73.39 -27.24 -48.54
CA ALA A 834 -73.54 -26.43 -47.33
C ALA A 834 -74.76 -26.82 -46.46
N PHE A 835 -74.75 -26.36 -45.20
CA PHE A 835 -75.80 -26.59 -44.20
C PHE A 835 -76.02 -28.08 -43.83
N HIS A 836 -75.03 -28.95 -44.03
CA HIS A 836 -75.12 -30.35 -43.63
C HIS A 836 -74.99 -30.53 -42.12
N THR A 837 -75.70 -31.50 -41.53
CA THR A 837 -75.54 -31.93 -40.13
C THR A 837 -75.45 -33.45 -40.08
N ALA A 838 -74.25 -34.00 -39.90
CA ALA A 838 -74.02 -35.44 -39.91
C ALA A 838 -73.31 -35.91 -38.63
N VAL A 839 -73.85 -36.94 -37.98
CA VAL A 839 -73.37 -37.49 -36.70
C VAL A 839 -73.34 -39.01 -36.75
N GLY A 840 -72.15 -39.62 -36.75
CA GLY A 840 -71.95 -41.07 -36.87
C GLY A 840 -70.67 -41.45 -37.64
N PHE A 841 -70.42 -42.76 -37.78
CA PHE A 841 -69.36 -43.28 -38.66
C PHE A 841 -69.86 -43.32 -40.11
N ASN A 842 -69.05 -42.86 -41.08
CA ASN A 842 -69.34 -42.91 -42.52
C ASN A 842 -70.71 -42.31 -42.95
N THR A 843 -71.17 -41.30 -42.20
CA THR A 843 -72.47 -40.65 -42.35
C THR A 843 -72.43 -39.42 -43.28
N GLY A 844 -73.57 -38.97 -43.80
CA GLY A 844 -73.71 -37.69 -44.51
C GLY A 844 -74.18 -37.82 -45.96
N PRO A 845 -74.08 -36.72 -46.75
CA PRO A 845 -74.41 -36.73 -48.16
C PRO A 845 -73.44 -37.59 -48.99
N ASN A 846 -73.97 -38.42 -49.89
CA ASN A 846 -73.17 -39.19 -50.87
C ASN A 846 -72.95 -38.40 -52.18
N SER A 847 -72.50 -37.15 -52.07
CA SER A 847 -72.31 -36.22 -53.20
C SER A 847 -71.40 -35.05 -52.82
N THR A 848 -70.92 -34.31 -53.82
CA THR A 848 -69.98 -33.19 -53.68
C THR A 848 -70.64 -31.84 -53.38
N ASN A 849 -71.92 -31.65 -53.73
CA ASN A 849 -72.55 -30.32 -53.86
C ASN A 849 -74.03 -30.24 -53.42
N LEU A 850 -74.47 -31.12 -52.50
CA LEU A 850 -75.83 -31.04 -51.93
C LEU A 850 -75.96 -29.92 -50.89
N PHE A 851 -77.19 -29.59 -50.51
CA PHE A 851 -77.49 -28.58 -49.48
C PHE A 851 -78.47 -29.12 -48.43
N ASN A 852 -78.37 -28.61 -47.20
CA ASN A 852 -79.37 -28.80 -46.13
C ASN A 852 -79.76 -30.27 -45.92
N THR A 853 -78.77 -31.12 -45.59
CA THR A 853 -79.02 -32.53 -45.27
C THR A 853 -78.68 -32.87 -43.83
N THR A 854 -79.53 -33.67 -43.16
CA THR A 854 -79.27 -34.15 -41.79
C THR A 854 -79.13 -35.66 -41.80
N SER A 855 -78.03 -36.22 -41.28
CA SER A 855 -77.69 -37.65 -41.33
C SER A 855 -77.21 -38.15 -39.97
N ILE A 856 -78.07 -38.82 -39.20
CA ILE A 856 -77.76 -39.24 -37.82
C ILE A 856 -77.73 -40.78 -37.74
N GLY A 857 -76.57 -41.35 -37.41
CA GLY A 857 -76.33 -42.78 -37.30
C GLY A 857 -75.15 -43.27 -38.16
N ILE A 858 -74.74 -44.52 -37.94
CA ILE A 858 -73.70 -45.19 -38.74
C ILE A 858 -74.22 -45.44 -40.16
N ASP A 859 -73.49 -45.03 -41.19
CA ASP A 859 -73.89 -45.06 -42.61
C ASP A 859 -75.22 -44.32 -42.92
N ALA A 860 -75.72 -43.45 -42.03
CA ALA A 860 -76.90 -42.63 -42.31
C ALA A 860 -76.61 -41.72 -43.51
N THR A 861 -77.45 -41.78 -44.54
CA THR A 861 -77.14 -41.21 -45.86
C THR A 861 -78.28 -40.38 -46.44
N CYS A 862 -77.93 -39.20 -46.93
CA CYS A 862 -78.79 -38.37 -47.76
C CYS A 862 -78.27 -38.37 -49.22
N THR A 863 -79.18 -38.56 -50.18
CA THR A 863 -78.85 -38.64 -51.61
C THR A 863 -79.35 -37.44 -52.42
N ALA A 864 -80.06 -36.51 -51.77
CA ALA A 864 -80.52 -35.26 -52.37
C ALA A 864 -80.59 -34.11 -51.34
N THR A 865 -80.70 -32.88 -51.84
CA THR A 865 -80.90 -31.64 -51.06
C THR A 865 -82.23 -31.65 -50.31
N ASP A 866 -82.29 -30.97 -49.16
CA ASP A 866 -83.44 -30.92 -48.25
C ASP A 866 -83.91 -32.33 -47.84
N MET A 867 -83.03 -33.07 -47.15
CA MET A 867 -83.27 -34.46 -46.77
C MET A 867 -82.76 -34.76 -45.36
N VAL A 868 -83.61 -35.37 -44.54
CA VAL A 868 -83.27 -35.89 -43.21
C VAL A 868 -83.27 -37.42 -43.25
N ARG A 869 -82.19 -38.04 -42.80
CA ARG A 869 -82.03 -39.49 -42.61
C ARG A 869 -81.58 -39.76 -41.18
N ILE A 870 -82.34 -40.59 -40.47
CA ILE A 870 -81.97 -41.09 -39.14
C ILE A 870 -81.88 -42.61 -39.25
N GLY A 871 -80.75 -43.16 -38.83
CA GLY A 871 -80.43 -44.58 -38.92
C GLY A 871 -79.93 -45.05 -40.29
N ASN A 872 -79.66 -46.35 -40.36
CA ASN A 872 -79.40 -47.10 -41.57
C ASN A 872 -80.44 -48.22 -41.73
N VAL A 873 -80.25 -49.11 -42.70
CA VAL A 873 -81.16 -50.22 -43.04
C VAL A 873 -81.43 -51.22 -41.90
N PHE A 874 -80.64 -51.20 -40.82
CA PHE A 874 -80.78 -52.10 -39.67
C PHE A 874 -81.55 -51.46 -38.48
N VAL A 875 -82.05 -50.23 -38.61
CA VAL A 875 -82.86 -49.60 -37.56
C VAL A 875 -84.30 -50.11 -37.60
N ASN A 876 -84.68 -50.86 -36.56
CA ASN A 876 -86.02 -51.44 -36.42
C ASN A 876 -87.02 -50.51 -35.67
N SER A 877 -86.56 -49.44 -35.00
CA SER A 877 -87.44 -48.48 -34.32
C SER A 877 -86.75 -47.12 -34.10
N ILE A 878 -87.54 -46.04 -34.13
CA ILE A 878 -87.11 -44.66 -33.80
C ILE A 878 -88.03 -44.17 -32.67
N GLY A 879 -87.55 -44.23 -31.43
CA GLY A 879 -88.35 -43.97 -30.23
C GLY A 879 -88.44 -42.49 -29.84
N GLY A 880 -89.56 -42.13 -29.21
CA GLY A 880 -89.79 -40.83 -28.56
C GLY A 880 -91.02 -40.90 -27.65
N GLN A 881 -91.04 -40.10 -26.57
CA GLN A 881 -92.18 -40.05 -25.63
C GLN A 881 -93.40 -39.34 -26.21
N VAL A 882 -93.19 -38.44 -27.18
CA VAL A 882 -94.22 -37.71 -27.91
C VAL A 882 -94.09 -37.98 -29.41
N GLY A 883 -95.20 -37.90 -30.13
CA GLY A 883 -95.23 -38.05 -31.59
C GLY A 883 -94.58 -36.88 -32.33
N TRP A 884 -94.18 -37.12 -33.58
CA TRP A 884 -93.64 -36.09 -34.46
C TRP A 884 -94.76 -35.12 -34.88
N THR A 885 -94.59 -33.83 -34.58
CA THR A 885 -95.59 -32.79 -34.86
C THR A 885 -95.25 -32.06 -36.16
N THR A 886 -96.16 -32.11 -37.14
CA THR A 886 -96.10 -31.30 -38.37
C THR A 886 -96.77 -29.95 -38.16
N VAL A 887 -96.19 -28.86 -38.70
CA VAL A 887 -96.80 -27.53 -38.61
C VAL A 887 -98.11 -27.48 -39.41
N SER A 888 -99.21 -27.11 -38.75
CA SER A 888 -100.55 -27.09 -39.34
C SER A 888 -101.43 -25.95 -38.78
N ASP A 889 -100.84 -24.82 -38.41
CA ASP A 889 -101.56 -23.61 -37.98
C ASP A 889 -102.30 -22.96 -39.15
N GLY A 890 -103.55 -22.50 -38.94
CA GLY A 890 -104.35 -21.85 -39.98
C GLY A 890 -103.77 -20.52 -40.48
N ARG A 891 -102.98 -19.82 -39.64
CA ARG A 891 -102.34 -18.53 -39.98
C ARG A 891 -101.23 -18.66 -41.03
N PHE A 892 -100.75 -19.88 -41.29
CA PHE A 892 -99.71 -20.18 -42.27
C PHE A 892 -100.24 -20.97 -43.47
N LYS A 893 -101.57 -21.01 -43.67
CA LYS A 893 -102.23 -21.72 -44.78
C LYS A 893 -102.97 -20.74 -45.67
N GLU A 894 -102.46 -20.53 -46.88
CA GLU A 894 -103.12 -19.79 -47.94
C GLU A 894 -103.77 -20.74 -48.96
N ASN A 895 -104.67 -20.21 -49.81
CA ASN A 895 -105.31 -20.95 -50.91
C ASN A 895 -106.04 -22.24 -50.50
N VAL A 896 -106.54 -22.31 -49.26
CA VAL A 896 -107.25 -23.47 -48.70
C VAL A 896 -108.51 -23.78 -49.52
N LYS A 897 -108.65 -25.05 -49.92
CA LYS A 897 -109.77 -25.59 -50.72
C LYS A 897 -110.16 -26.98 -50.19
N GLU A 898 -111.36 -27.42 -50.51
CA GLU A 898 -111.88 -28.75 -50.17
C GLU A 898 -111.73 -29.77 -51.32
N ASP A 899 -110.60 -29.72 -52.03
CA ASP A 899 -110.31 -30.49 -53.25
C ASP A 899 -109.57 -31.83 -53.02
N VAL A 900 -109.52 -32.30 -51.77
CA VAL A 900 -109.07 -33.67 -51.44
C VAL A 900 -110.12 -34.69 -51.91
N PRO A 901 -109.78 -35.71 -52.70
CA PRO A 901 -110.68 -36.81 -53.06
C PRO A 901 -110.58 -37.95 -52.04
N GLY A 902 -111.72 -38.40 -51.52
CA GLY A 902 -111.79 -39.47 -50.53
C GLY A 902 -111.81 -40.87 -51.14
N LEU A 903 -113.02 -41.43 -51.27
CA LEU A 903 -113.29 -42.81 -51.62
C LEU A 903 -112.78 -43.16 -53.02
N ASN A 904 -112.85 -42.19 -53.95
CA ASN A 904 -112.33 -42.28 -55.32
C ASN A 904 -110.80 -42.51 -55.36
N PHE A 905 -110.05 -42.10 -54.33
CA PHE A 905 -108.61 -42.35 -54.20
C PHE A 905 -108.33 -43.58 -53.33
N ILE A 906 -108.90 -43.65 -52.13
CA ILE A 906 -108.64 -44.73 -51.16
C ILE A 906 -108.96 -46.12 -51.71
N THR A 907 -110.06 -46.29 -52.45
CA THR A 907 -110.46 -47.60 -53.02
C THR A 907 -109.53 -48.14 -54.10
N LYS A 908 -108.56 -47.34 -54.58
CA LYS A 908 -107.54 -47.73 -55.57
C LYS A 908 -106.20 -48.10 -54.94
N LEU A 909 -106.08 -47.98 -53.61
CA LEU A 909 -104.88 -48.34 -52.87
C LEU A 909 -104.89 -49.84 -52.55
N ARG A 910 -103.74 -50.51 -52.68
CA ARG A 910 -103.58 -51.96 -52.48
C ARG A 910 -102.69 -52.27 -51.27
N PRO A 911 -103.25 -52.63 -50.11
CA PRO A 911 -102.46 -53.09 -48.97
C PRO A 911 -101.64 -54.34 -49.33
N VAL A 912 -100.41 -54.40 -48.82
CA VAL A 912 -99.46 -55.51 -49.03
C VAL A 912 -98.68 -55.81 -47.75
N SER A 913 -98.16 -57.03 -47.64
CA SER A 913 -97.11 -57.40 -46.67
C SER A 913 -95.80 -57.62 -47.41
N TYR A 914 -94.68 -57.15 -46.88
CA TYR A 914 -93.37 -57.26 -47.53
C TYR A 914 -92.21 -57.30 -46.53
N GLN A 915 -91.04 -57.70 -47.01
CA GLN A 915 -89.75 -57.53 -46.36
C GLN A 915 -88.86 -56.64 -47.24
N LEU A 916 -88.14 -55.70 -46.65
CA LEU A 916 -87.19 -54.84 -47.35
C LEU A 916 -85.86 -55.59 -47.55
N ASN A 917 -85.34 -55.59 -48.78
CA ASN A 917 -84.02 -56.12 -49.08
C ASN A 917 -82.95 -55.06 -48.69
N ARG A 918 -82.23 -55.31 -47.60
CA ARG A 918 -81.26 -54.36 -47.03
C ARG A 918 -80.06 -54.12 -47.95
N ASP A 919 -79.58 -55.14 -48.65
CA ASP A 919 -78.44 -55.06 -49.58
C ASP A 919 -78.66 -54.00 -50.67
N LYS A 920 -79.79 -54.09 -51.39
CA LYS A 920 -80.12 -53.17 -52.49
C LYS A 920 -80.29 -51.73 -52.02
N ILE A 921 -80.76 -51.54 -50.78
CA ILE A 921 -80.90 -50.20 -50.21
C ILE A 921 -79.52 -49.64 -49.82
N ASN A 922 -78.60 -50.45 -49.30
CA ASN A 922 -77.21 -50.03 -49.06
C ASN A 922 -76.45 -49.71 -50.36
N ASP A 923 -76.74 -50.44 -51.43
CA ASP A 923 -76.15 -50.25 -52.77
C ASP A 923 -76.62 -48.92 -53.39
N MET A 924 -77.94 -48.67 -53.45
CA MET A 924 -78.50 -47.38 -53.93
C MET A 924 -78.10 -46.18 -53.05
N ASN A 925 -77.89 -46.37 -51.74
CA ASN A 925 -77.33 -45.33 -50.87
C ASN A 925 -75.80 -45.18 -51.02
N GLY A 926 -75.11 -45.96 -51.85
CA GLY A 926 -73.65 -45.89 -52.02
C GLY A 926 -72.85 -46.16 -50.73
N VAL A 927 -73.36 -47.01 -49.84
CA VAL A 927 -72.70 -47.34 -48.56
C VAL A 927 -71.42 -48.15 -48.81
N TYR A 928 -71.48 -49.11 -49.74
CA TYR A 928 -70.36 -50.00 -50.06
C TYR A 928 -69.18 -49.26 -50.70
N GLU A 929 -69.40 -48.39 -51.69
CA GLU A 929 -68.33 -47.64 -52.35
C GLU A 929 -67.66 -46.62 -51.41
N ARG A 930 -68.40 -45.99 -50.48
CA ARG A 930 -67.79 -45.16 -49.42
C ARG A 930 -66.86 -45.97 -48.51
N ARG A 931 -67.33 -47.11 -47.98
CA ARG A 931 -66.51 -47.97 -47.10
C ARG A 931 -65.26 -48.54 -47.80
N LYS A 932 -65.38 -48.85 -49.09
CA LYS A 932 -64.26 -49.28 -49.96
C LYS A 932 -63.16 -48.20 -50.06
N GLN A 933 -63.52 -46.95 -50.34
CA GLN A 933 -62.56 -45.84 -50.43
C GLN A 933 -61.87 -45.49 -49.10
N ILE A 934 -62.51 -45.79 -47.96
CA ILE A 934 -61.89 -45.69 -46.63
C ILE A 934 -60.82 -46.78 -46.42
N THR A 935 -61.08 -48.00 -46.88
CA THR A 935 -60.30 -49.20 -46.50
C THR A 935 -59.02 -49.40 -47.33
N ASP A 936 -58.91 -48.82 -48.54
CA ASP A 936 -57.69 -48.94 -49.36
C ASP A 936 -56.42 -48.33 -48.71
N SER A 937 -56.59 -47.59 -47.60
CA SER A 937 -55.49 -47.10 -46.76
C SER A 937 -54.76 -48.19 -45.95
N THR A 938 -55.41 -49.32 -45.62
CA THR A 938 -54.78 -50.44 -44.88
C THR A 938 -55.33 -51.81 -45.32
N LYS A 939 -54.42 -52.74 -45.63
CA LYS A 939 -54.75 -54.07 -46.14
C LYS A 939 -55.40 -54.97 -45.06
N ASN A 940 -56.72 -54.89 -44.91
CA ASN A 940 -57.47 -55.94 -44.21
C ASN A 940 -58.88 -56.13 -44.77
N LYS A 941 -59.07 -57.13 -45.63
CA LYS A 941 -60.37 -57.45 -46.22
C LYS A 941 -61.36 -58.07 -45.21
N ALA A 942 -60.85 -58.56 -44.07
CA ALA A 942 -61.61 -59.18 -43.00
C ALA A 942 -62.43 -58.18 -42.17
N ASP A 943 -61.94 -56.95 -41.99
CA ASP A 943 -62.64 -55.93 -41.19
C ASP A 943 -63.92 -55.44 -41.88
N LEU A 944 -63.99 -55.50 -43.22
CA LEU A 944 -65.23 -55.22 -43.96
C LEU A 944 -66.35 -56.21 -43.64
N THR A 945 -66.02 -57.48 -43.35
CA THR A 945 -67.01 -58.55 -43.10
C THR A 945 -67.58 -58.55 -41.69
N VAL A 946 -66.90 -57.96 -40.70
CA VAL A 946 -67.38 -57.95 -39.29
C VAL A 946 -68.58 -57.01 -39.09
N PHE A 947 -68.69 -55.93 -39.87
CA PHE A 947 -69.73 -54.91 -39.69
C PHE A 947 -70.97 -55.08 -40.60
N LEU A 948 -71.10 -56.21 -41.29
CA LEU A 948 -72.19 -56.49 -42.23
C LEU A 948 -73.07 -57.70 -41.82
N THR A 949 -72.90 -58.24 -40.61
CA THR A 949 -73.58 -59.45 -40.12
C THR A 949 -75.01 -59.17 -39.61
N GLY A 950 -75.85 -58.55 -40.45
CA GLY A 950 -77.28 -58.37 -40.20
C GLY A 950 -78.11 -59.02 -41.30
N ASP A 951 -79.34 -59.44 -40.99
CA ASP A 951 -80.18 -60.17 -41.95
C ASP A 951 -80.46 -59.36 -43.23
N LYS A 952 -80.28 -60.02 -44.37
CA LYS A 952 -80.51 -59.48 -45.73
C LYS A 952 -81.91 -58.90 -45.95
N TYR A 953 -82.87 -59.37 -45.17
CA TYR A 953 -84.27 -58.96 -45.21
C TYR A 953 -84.69 -58.35 -43.87
N SER A 954 -85.57 -57.35 -43.90
CA SER A 954 -86.22 -56.85 -42.69
C SER A 954 -87.20 -57.86 -42.11
N ASP A 955 -87.66 -57.59 -40.89
CA ASP A 955 -88.91 -58.14 -40.37
C ASP A 955 -90.08 -57.85 -41.34
N VAL A 956 -91.13 -58.68 -41.26
CA VAL A 956 -92.30 -58.58 -42.14
C VAL A 956 -93.16 -57.39 -41.73
N THR A 957 -93.37 -56.45 -42.66
CA THR A 957 -94.12 -55.20 -42.44
C THR A 957 -95.30 -55.10 -43.40
N THR A 958 -96.44 -54.58 -42.91
CA THR A 958 -97.63 -54.25 -43.72
C THR A 958 -97.58 -52.80 -44.20
N GLY A 959 -97.97 -52.54 -45.46
CA GLY A 959 -97.96 -51.19 -46.03
C GLY A 959 -98.52 -51.12 -47.45
N PHE A 960 -98.04 -50.16 -48.25
CA PHE A 960 -98.36 -50.00 -49.68
C PHE A 960 -97.08 -49.90 -50.53
N ILE A 961 -97.16 -50.23 -51.82
CA ILE A 961 -96.09 -49.95 -52.79
C ILE A 961 -96.25 -48.51 -53.29
N ALA A 962 -95.26 -47.67 -53.02
CA ALA A 962 -95.34 -46.22 -53.26
C ALA A 962 -95.64 -45.84 -54.72
N GLN A 963 -95.09 -46.57 -55.69
CA GLN A 963 -95.34 -46.37 -57.12
C GLN A 963 -96.79 -46.67 -57.49
N GLU A 964 -97.44 -47.63 -56.83
CA GLU A 964 -98.87 -47.93 -57.03
C GLU A 964 -99.75 -46.81 -56.43
N VAL A 965 -99.36 -46.26 -55.27
CA VAL A 965 -100.01 -45.09 -54.66
C VAL A 965 -99.89 -43.87 -55.58
N GLU A 966 -98.71 -43.63 -56.18
CA GLU A 966 -98.50 -42.51 -57.10
C GLU A 966 -99.33 -42.66 -58.38
N ALA A 967 -99.42 -43.88 -58.92
CA ALA A 967 -100.27 -44.19 -60.07
C ALA A 967 -101.76 -44.01 -59.76
N ALA A 968 -102.21 -44.41 -58.57
CA ALA A 968 -103.57 -44.18 -58.09
C ALA A 968 -103.88 -42.68 -57.97
N ALA A 969 -102.98 -41.91 -57.35
CA ALA A 969 -103.12 -40.46 -57.15
C ALA A 969 -103.21 -39.72 -58.50
N LYS A 970 -102.28 -40.00 -59.43
CA LYS A 970 -102.29 -39.50 -60.82
C LYS A 970 -103.61 -39.83 -61.52
N LYS A 971 -104.12 -41.06 -61.41
CA LYS A 971 -105.37 -41.51 -62.02
C LYS A 971 -106.63 -40.86 -61.42
N THR A 972 -106.52 -40.24 -60.24
CA THR A 972 -107.57 -39.38 -59.64
C THR A 972 -107.37 -37.89 -59.87
N GLY A 973 -106.30 -37.46 -60.54
CA GLY A 973 -105.93 -36.04 -60.64
C GLY A 973 -105.44 -35.43 -59.32
N PHE A 974 -105.12 -36.27 -58.32
CA PHE A 974 -104.78 -35.84 -56.97
C PHE A 974 -103.28 -35.65 -56.81
N ASN A 975 -102.84 -34.45 -56.43
CA ASN A 975 -101.46 -34.16 -56.10
C ASN A 975 -101.15 -34.55 -54.64
N PHE A 976 -101.13 -35.86 -54.36
CA PHE A 976 -101.03 -36.38 -52.99
C PHE A 976 -99.64 -36.14 -52.36
N SER A 977 -99.63 -35.40 -51.24
CA SER A 977 -98.47 -35.10 -50.40
C SER A 977 -97.81 -36.32 -49.73
N GLY A 978 -98.52 -37.45 -49.67
CA GLY A 978 -98.08 -38.66 -48.98
C GLY A 978 -97.13 -39.58 -49.74
N VAL A 979 -96.90 -39.35 -51.04
CA VAL A 979 -95.85 -40.06 -51.80
C VAL A 979 -94.59 -39.19 -51.84
N ASP A 980 -93.53 -39.65 -51.17
CA ASP A 980 -92.19 -39.13 -51.41
C ASP A 980 -91.63 -39.76 -52.68
N LYS A 981 -91.14 -38.91 -53.59
CA LYS A 981 -90.69 -39.33 -54.92
C LYS A 981 -89.17 -39.17 -54.99
N PRO A 982 -88.45 -40.11 -55.62
CA PRO A 982 -87.00 -40.03 -55.73
C PRO A 982 -86.60 -38.73 -56.45
N LYS A 983 -85.78 -37.91 -55.80
CA LYS A 983 -85.27 -36.64 -56.33
C LYS A 983 -84.18 -36.85 -57.40
N ASN A 984 -83.59 -38.05 -57.48
CA ASN A 984 -82.62 -38.49 -58.50
C ASN A 984 -82.50 -40.04 -58.49
N ASP A 985 -81.67 -40.59 -59.38
CA ASP A 985 -81.47 -42.05 -59.57
C ASP A 985 -80.81 -42.79 -58.38
N GLN A 986 -80.36 -42.09 -57.34
CA GLN A 986 -79.82 -42.66 -56.09
C GLN A 986 -80.78 -42.44 -54.91
N ASP A 987 -81.90 -41.77 -55.14
CA ASP A 987 -82.99 -41.63 -54.17
C ASP A 987 -84.08 -42.69 -54.43
N PHE A 988 -84.96 -42.94 -53.47
CA PHE A 988 -85.98 -43.98 -53.58
C PHE A 988 -87.34 -43.52 -53.05
N TYR A 989 -88.40 -44.10 -53.61
CA TYR A 989 -89.77 -43.78 -53.22
C TYR A 989 -90.03 -44.05 -51.74
N GLY A 990 -90.70 -43.11 -51.08
CA GLY A 990 -91.16 -43.19 -49.70
C GLY A 990 -92.66 -43.00 -49.57
N LEU A 991 -93.23 -43.41 -48.43
CA LEU A 991 -94.63 -43.16 -48.07
C LEU A 991 -94.75 -42.53 -46.69
N ARG A 992 -95.46 -41.41 -46.63
CA ARG A 992 -95.77 -40.69 -45.40
C ARG A 992 -97.14 -41.16 -44.92
N TYR A 993 -97.17 -42.29 -44.20
CA TYR A 993 -98.42 -42.99 -43.82
C TYR A 993 -99.44 -42.11 -43.08
N ALA A 994 -99.01 -41.07 -42.35
CA ALA A 994 -99.90 -40.10 -41.72
C ALA A 994 -100.73 -39.26 -42.72
N GLU A 995 -100.21 -38.97 -43.90
CA GLU A 995 -100.90 -38.15 -44.92
C GLU A 995 -102.16 -38.85 -45.47
N PHE A 996 -102.20 -40.19 -45.43
CA PHE A 996 -103.37 -40.98 -45.84
C PHE A 996 -104.58 -40.76 -44.94
N VAL A 997 -104.40 -40.23 -43.72
CA VAL A 997 -105.50 -39.92 -42.80
C VAL A 997 -106.45 -38.89 -43.40
N VAL A 998 -105.97 -37.91 -44.16
CA VAL A 998 -106.84 -36.85 -44.71
C VAL A 998 -107.76 -37.39 -45.83
N PRO A 999 -107.28 -38.15 -46.83
CA PRO A 999 -108.17 -38.84 -47.78
C PRO A 999 -109.00 -39.98 -47.16
N LEU A 1000 -108.54 -40.62 -46.07
CA LEU A 1000 -109.37 -41.58 -45.32
C LEU A 1000 -110.57 -40.90 -44.64
N VAL A 1001 -110.36 -39.77 -43.96
CA VAL A 1001 -111.43 -38.98 -43.34
C VAL A 1001 -112.42 -38.48 -44.41
N LYS A 1002 -111.91 -37.96 -45.54
CA LYS A 1002 -112.77 -37.56 -46.66
C LYS A 1002 -113.51 -38.75 -47.29
N GLY A 1003 -112.87 -39.92 -47.38
CA GLY A 1003 -113.49 -41.15 -47.87
C GLY A 1003 -114.61 -41.65 -46.97
N MET A 1004 -114.45 -41.55 -45.65
CA MET A 1004 -115.51 -41.81 -44.68
C MET A 1004 -116.67 -40.84 -44.83
N GLN A 1005 -116.41 -39.54 -45.03
CA GLN A 1005 -117.46 -38.54 -45.29
C GLN A 1005 -118.23 -38.84 -46.58
N GLU A 1006 -117.54 -39.13 -47.68
CA GLU A 1006 -118.16 -39.50 -48.96
C GLU A 1006 -118.98 -40.80 -48.84
N GLN A 1007 -118.46 -41.79 -48.11
CA GLN A 1007 -119.15 -43.07 -47.91
C GLN A 1007 -120.38 -42.95 -47.00
N GLN A 1008 -120.34 -42.07 -45.99
CA GLN A 1008 -121.50 -41.75 -45.14
C GLN A 1008 -122.66 -41.18 -45.96
N VAL A 1009 -122.39 -40.24 -46.87
CA VAL A 1009 -123.41 -39.68 -47.78
C VAL A 1009 -124.00 -40.76 -48.71
N ILE A 1010 -123.20 -41.72 -49.16
CA ILE A 1010 -123.68 -42.87 -49.96
C ILE A 1010 -124.60 -43.77 -49.12
N ILE A 1011 -124.25 -44.05 -47.86
CA ILE A 1011 -125.08 -44.85 -46.94
C ILE A 1011 -126.43 -44.17 -46.69
N GLU A 1012 -126.43 -42.87 -46.42
CA GLU A 1012 -127.66 -42.07 -46.23
C GLU A 1012 -128.54 -42.05 -47.49
N ALA A 1013 -127.93 -41.94 -48.68
CA ALA A 1013 -128.65 -42.02 -49.96
C ALA A 1013 -129.20 -43.42 -50.25
N GLN A 1014 -128.51 -44.49 -49.85
CA GLN A 1014 -128.98 -45.87 -49.98
C GLN A 1014 -130.13 -46.18 -49.01
N GLN A 1015 -130.06 -45.69 -47.76
CA GLN A 1015 -131.14 -45.82 -46.79
C GLN A 1015 -132.45 -45.22 -47.32
N LYS A 1016 -132.38 -44.00 -47.87
CA LYS A 1016 -133.55 -43.35 -48.47
C LYS A 1016 -134.16 -44.14 -49.64
N ASN A 1017 -133.35 -44.84 -50.43
CA ASN A 1017 -133.83 -45.66 -51.55
C ASN A 1017 -134.55 -46.94 -51.06
N LEU A 1018 -134.14 -47.51 -49.93
CA LEU A 1018 -134.89 -48.58 -49.27
C LEU A 1018 -136.26 -48.09 -48.76
N ASP A 1019 -136.31 -46.89 -48.18
CA ASP A 1019 -137.56 -46.30 -47.67
C ASP A 1019 -138.59 -46.06 -48.82
N ASP A 1020 -138.12 -45.54 -49.97
CA ASP A 1020 -138.96 -45.35 -51.17
C ASP A 1020 -139.38 -46.69 -51.82
N GLN A 1021 -138.57 -47.76 -51.70
CA GLN A 1021 -138.93 -49.10 -52.18
C GLN A 1021 -139.99 -49.77 -51.30
N GLN A 1022 -139.90 -49.66 -49.97
CA GLN A 1022 -140.91 -50.21 -49.05
C GLN A 1022 -142.30 -49.64 -49.36
N LYS A 1023 -142.37 -48.32 -49.58
CA LYS A 1023 -143.58 -47.58 -49.93
C LYS A 1023 -144.29 -48.09 -51.20
N ARG A 1024 -143.54 -48.70 -52.13
CA ARG A 1024 -144.05 -49.29 -53.37
C ARG A 1024 -144.74 -50.65 -53.15
N ILE A 1025 -144.40 -51.35 -52.08
CA ILE A 1025 -144.98 -52.65 -51.70
C ILE A 1025 -146.36 -52.44 -51.06
N ASP A 1026 -146.47 -51.45 -50.17
CA ASP A 1026 -147.71 -51.09 -49.49
C ASP A 1026 -148.85 -50.72 -50.48
N GLU A 1027 -148.51 -50.08 -51.62
CA GLU A 1027 -149.45 -49.77 -52.70
C GLU A 1027 -149.94 -51.03 -53.44
N LEU A 1028 -149.08 -52.05 -53.59
CA LEU A 1028 -149.42 -53.31 -54.29
C LEU A 1028 -150.35 -54.20 -53.45
N GLU A 1029 -150.12 -54.31 -52.13
CA GLU A 1029 -151.02 -55.07 -51.25
C GLU A 1029 -152.45 -54.51 -51.25
N LYS A 1030 -152.57 -53.18 -51.36
CA LYS A 1030 -153.86 -52.48 -51.41
C LYS A 1030 -154.67 -52.85 -52.65
N ALA A 1031 -154.04 -52.96 -53.82
CA ALA A 1031 -154.68 -53.33 -55.08
C ALA A 1031 -155.20 -54.79 -55.07
N VAL A 1032 -154.46 -55.72 -54.46
CA VAL A 1032 -154.88 -57.13 -54.31
C VAL A 1032 -156.16 -57.24 -53.45
N LYS A 1033 -156.29 -56.38 -52.43
CA LYS A 1033 -157.41 -56.38 -51.49
C LYS A 1033 -158.73 -55.94 -52.12
N GLU A 1034 -158.70 -55.06 -53.12
CA GLU A 1034 -159.90 -54.62 -53.85
C GLU A 1034 -160.42 -55.67 -54.83
N LEU A 1035 -159.54 -56.47 -55.46
CA LEU A 1035 -159.95 -57.61 -56.29
C LEU A 1035 -160.74 -58.66 -55.50
N SER A 1036 -160.34 -58.92 -54.25
CA SER A 1036 -160.93 -59.97 -53.40
C SER A 1036 -162.41 -59.74 -53.06
N ASN A 1037 -162.92 -58.50 -53.16
CA ASN A 1037 -164.28 -58.14 -52.72
C ASN A 1037 -165.33 -58.18 -53.85
N ARG A 1038 -164.96 -58.59 -55.07
CA ARG A 1038 -165.87 -58.65 -56.24
C ARG A 1038 -166.36 -60.06 -56.61
N ILE A 1039 -166.10 -61.05 -55.75
CA ILE A 1039 -166.40 -62.49 -55.99
C ILE A 1039 -167.36 -63.02 -54.90
N LYS A 1040 -168.22 -62.14 -54.35
CA LYS A 1040 -169.38 -62.41 -53.49
C LYS A 1040 -170.46 -61.37 -53.78
#